data_AF-H1W2J6-F1
#
_entry.id   AF-H1W2J6-F1
#
_cell.length_a   1.000
_cell.length_b   1.000
_cell.length_c   1.000
_cell.angle_alpha   90.00
_cell.angle_beta   90.00
_cell.angle_gamma   90.00
#
_symmetry.space_group_name_H-M   'P 1'
#
loop_
_entity.id
_entity.type
_entity.pdbx_description
1 polymer ?
#
loop_
_entity_poly.entity_id
_entity_poly.type
_entity_poly.pdbx_seq_one_letter_code
_entity_poly.pdbx_strand_id
1 'polypeptide(L)'
;MSKPDGTTAERSVFLDYPYDFIAFVPLKAARRRHWAVFYGGTVMVMIFWLITPLQSAILGSGPVDIRRQVVVSAPKVIRPASEQIGIVDQSILNEGYAITWLNQQLPPYTTANYTLLPFVVDSDLTRAASTNWTGSTTKYWTELDCWPATFTPRGPGYDFLDGRGCNATELVPYNGEATPHDPYKMQYYGYHPSDWADYWLSQTCSKAAAHQFLAIWARKKEKMDVSAVFCEASYFKQQVNATVSSVAQIPIEGSIVPTGPREVLLPTEFNSSSFEHLLGAGVSVVEMQVKREYPFGHLLEQHPQIKRFGLRWPSSPLVGFAVGLQSVTTLDVFEDDQILGQAFTKTHRLMFSLGLRRVLTNASSETATMGFLDFERHGIVVSRLYSAIVESLLVVVGIFTILLWWHGMRAPSRLAMDPASLGSLISICQNSSKLLDKFAGKGCLTDENLREAFQDKRFQLVCGCQTRFKETIIKVVDIREEFCESQRISIPDSDIGLSQGHYSPIKPLALRKEVGAMVILTMTTAIAALVYLKLEEQRVGGESLLREPIFLQILENYIPTMFATLLEPFWVLVNRLLCIIQPFKDLWNGQRSANSSINARYTSVPPQLVIWRAAKSGHLVLVAICLLALLSNLLAVGLGGLFNEKPATINTTCEVQQTMRPSFNNDSVMSIDSQLSFARSIAYESPFYIVMNNISQGTTLPPWVNKDYFFQPFTSVPGQEAEAEELTVRTRGFGVRPSCFVADTIRSIGTGPVLNYTYTRNGEPVPSCPTTFQENDLTLNRSFTGEPTGHGTAEVVRSFHRRGSRTPCEVPLVLSWSRTPSITKVDGEIETWHVVCEPIFTTSLFDVTVDRQGYVLRADHASEPSATLDDPLTTNNTDVISTYLNYILGDGMPVRWHNDSLSREFMNYLLKIHPDNANNILDPLEKPDPLALLPSIESIYRQLWAIMLHLNPQFFNTFTEPVRISGTCRKTDIRIFMDSSALVISISVLALNVAVAVVLYGFTITHFLPRMPTTIGSVLAYMAPSRAVREYDGPDSLKGATFSFGRYVGDDGRAH
;
A
#
# COMPACT_ATOMS: atom_id res chain seq x y z
N MET A 1 -40.58 36.32 39.63
CA MET A 1 -41.96 36.46 40.15
C MET A 1 -42.18 35.77 41.49
N SER A 2 -41.63 34.57 41.76
CA SER A 2 -41.80 33.85 43.04
C SER A 2 -41.00 34.38 44.25
N LYS A 3 -40.22 35.46 44.08
CA LYS A 3 -39.45 36.09 45.16
C LYS A 3 -40.41 36.83 46.13
N PRO A 4 -40.07 36.95 47.43
CA PRO A 4 -40.94 37.58 48.42
C PRO A 4 -41.36 39.00 48.05
N ASP A 5 -40.45 39.83 47.52
CA ASP A 5 -40.79 41.23 47.13
C ASP A 5 -41.23 41.38 45.66
N GLY A 6 -41.50 40.26 44.97
CA GLY A 6 -41.71 40.27 43.52
C GLY A 6 -40.47 40.68 42.72
N THR A 7 -40.63 40.84 41.41
CA THR A 7 -39.54 41.17 40.47
C THR A 7 -40.00 42.26 39.51
N THR A 8 -39.09 43.11 39.03
CA THR A 8 -39.41 44.14 38.02
C THR A 8 -39.97 43.52 36.74
N ALA A 9 -40.76 44.29 35.99
CA ALA A 9 -41.36 43.86 34.73
C ALA A 9 -40.34 43.28 33.74
N GLU A 10 -39.22 43.98 33.56
CA GLU A 10 -38.12 43.59 32.66
C GLU A 10 -37.49 42.23 33.05
N ARG A 11 -37.42 41.93 34.36
CA ARG A 11 -36.86 40.68 34.88
C ARG A 11 -37.91 39.59 35.10
N SER A 12 -39.12 39.75 34.57
CA SER A 12 -40.19 38.77 34.73
C SER A 12 -41.08 38.64 33.51
N VAL A 13 -42.08 39.50 33.40
CA VAL A 13 -43.19 39.39 32.45
C VAL A 13 -42.73 39.69 31.02
N PHE A 14 -41.61 40.42 30.85
CA PHE A 14 -40.98 40.72 29.56
C PHE A 14 -39.76 39.86 29.22
N LEU A 15 -39.59 38.69 29.84
CA LEU A 15 -38.51 37.75 29.48
C LEU A 15 -38.83 36.95 28.22
N ASP A 16 -37.84 36.84 27.34
CA ASP A 16 -37.93 36.29 25.99
C ASP A 16 -36.83 35.25 25.66
N TYR A 17 -36.02 34.84 26.66
CA TYR A 17 -34.96 33.81 26.49
C TYR A 17 -35.32 32.61 25.63
N PRO A 18 -36.53 32.05 25.74
CA PRO A 18 -36.83 30.85 24.99
C PRO A 18 -36.89 31.11 23.47
N TYR A 19 -37.21 32.34 23.06
CA TYR A 19 -37.38 32.72 21.65
C TYR A 19 -36.18 33.51 21.09
N ASP A 20 -35.09 33.58 21.84
CA ASP A 20 -33.81 34.09 21.38
C ASP A 20 -32.99 32.98 20.69
N PHE A 21 -32.10 33.38 19.78
CA PHE A 21 -31.13 32.44 19.20
C PHE A 21 -30.18 31.92 20.28
N ILE A 22 -29.93 30.62 20.29
CA ILE A 22 -29.31 29.90 21.42
C ILE A 22 -27.92 30.42 21.79
N ALA A 23 -27.16 30.96 20.81
CA ALA A 23 -25.86 31.61 21.02
C ALA A 23 -25.91 32.75 22.05
N PHE A 24 -26.98 33.55 22.01
CA PHE A 24 -27.04 34.81 22.73
C PHE A 24 -27.70 34.65 24.11
N VAL A 25 -28.36 33.52 24.36
CA VAL A 25 -29.06 33.23 25.62
C VAL A 25 -28.10 33.25 26.82
N PRO A 26 -26.91 32.61 26.79
CA PRO A 26 -25.96 32.66 27.92
C PRO A 26 -25.51 34.10 28.21
N LEU A 27 -25.17 34.87 27.18
CA LEU A 27 -24.70 36.26 27.32
C LEU A 27 -25.77 37.16 27.95
N LYS A 28 -27.02 37.06 27.46
CA LYS A 28 -28.16 37.82 28.03
C LYS A 28 -28.51 37.34 29.44
N ALA A 29 -28.42 36.04 29.72
CA ALA A 29 -28.68 35.47 31.04
C ALA A 29 -27.64 35.90 32.08
N ALA A 30 -26.35 35.90 31.71
CA ALA A 30 -25.26 36.40 32.53
C ALA A 30 -25.43 37.88 32.86
N ARG A 31 -25.71 38.72 31.84
CA ARG A 31 -25.94 40.17 32.02
C ARG A 31 -27.10 40.46 32.97
N ARG A 32 -28.16 39.64 32.93
CA ARG A 32 -29.34 39.76 33.81
C ARG A 32 -29.22 38.99 35.14
N ARG A 33 -28.08 38.34 35.41
CA ARG A 33 -27.79 37.52 36.60
C ARG A 33 -28.76 36.33 36.80
N HIS A 34 -29.21 35.73 35.70
CA HIS A 34 -30.06 34.54 35.70
C HIS A 34 -29.23 33.27 35.51
N TRP A 35 -28.57 32.82 36.59
CA TRP A 35 -27.58 31.74 36.55
C TRP A 35 -28.10 30.38 36.07
N ALA A 36 -29.34 30.00 36.40
CA ALA A 36 -29.92 28.76 35.89
C ALA A 36 -30.06 28.76 34.35
N VAL A 37 -30.48 29.89 33.77
CA VAL A 37 -30.59 30.05 32.31
C VAL A 37 -29.21 30.14 31.66
N PHE A 38 -28.24 30.73 32.36
CA PHE A 38 -26.84 30.76 31.91
C PHE A 38 -26.26 29.35 31.79
N TYR A 39 -26.31 28.52 32.84
CA TYR A 39 -25.76 27.17 32.79
C TYR A 39 -26.45 26.31 31.73
N GLY A 40 -27.78 26.33 31.66
CA GLY A 40 -28.53 25.59 30.65
C GLY A 40 -28.24 26.05 29.21
N GLY A 41 -28.11 27.36 29.00
CA GLY A 41 -27.74 27.92 27.70
C GLY A 41 -26.31 27.55 27.28
N THR A 42 -25.35 27.65 28.21
CA THR A 42 -23.94 27.34 27.93
C THR A 42 -23.74 25.85 27.62
N VAL A 43 -24.44 24.97 28.34
CA VAL A 43 -24.45 23.53 28.04
C VAL A 43 -24.93 23.27 26.61
N MET A 44 -26.02 23.91 26.19
CA MET A 44 -26.51 23.76 24.81
C MET A 44 -25.51 24.27 23.77
N VAL A 45 -24.87 25.42 24.01
CA VAL A 45 -23.83 25.95 23.10
C VAL A 45 -22.63 24.99 23.00
N MET A 46 -22.17 24.44 24.13
CA MET A 46 -21.08 23.47 24.15
C MET A 46 -21.43 22.18 23.41
N ILE A 47 -22.65 21.67 23.57
CA ILE A 47 -23.08 20.46 22.86
C ILE A 47 -23.10 20.71 21.36
N PHE A 48 -23.83 21.74 20.89
CA PHE A 48 -24.02 21.95 19.46
C PHE A 48 -22.76 22.35 18.70
N TRP A 49 -21.87 23.17 19.28
CA TRP A 49 -20.77 23.79 18.52
C TRP A 49 -19.37 23.36 18.94
N LEU A 50 -19.22 22.61 20.03
CA LEU A 50 -17.93 22.04 20.41
C LEU A 50 -17.99 20.52 20.36
N ILE A 51 -18.88 19.89 21.11
CA ILE A 51 -18.91 18.44 21.27
C ILE A 51 -19.31 17.75 19.96
N THR A 52 -20.45 18.11 19.36
CA THR A 52 -20.95 17.41 18.15
C THR A 52 -19.96 17.49 16.97
N PRO A 53 -19.36 18.66 16.64
CA PRO A 53 -18.35 18.73 15.58
C PRO A 53 -17.04 18.03 15.92
N LEU A 54 -16.60 18.04 17.19
CA LEU A 54 -15.38 17.33 17.59
C LEU A 54 -15.58 15.81 17.63
N GLN A 55 -16.80 15.32 17.85
CA GLN A 55 -17.11 13.90 17.86
C GLN A 55 -16.87 13.23 16.50
N SER A 56 -17.11 13.91 15.38
CA SER A 56 -16.81 13.37 14.05
C SER A 56 -15.30 13.31 13.76
N ALA A 57 -14.49 14.12 14.44
CA ALA A 57 -13.03 14.10 14.34
C ALA A 57 -12.37 13.04 15.25
N ILE A 58 -13.11 12.38 16.14
CA ILE A 58 -12.57 11.30 17.00
C ILE A 58 -12.21 10.08 16.15
N LEU A 59 -13.01 9.77 15.14
CA LEU A 59 -12.90 8.56 14.33
C LEU A 59 -12.29 8.93 12.98
N GLY A 60 -11.03 8.54 12.75
CA GLY A 60 -10.38 8.60 11.44
C GLY A 60 -10.31 7.22 10.80
N SER A 61 -10.26 7.13 9.47
CA SER A 61 -9.91 5.90 8.77
C SER A 61 -8.40 5.81 8.60
N GLY A 62 -7.79 4.68 8.92
CA GLY A 62 -6.36 4.49 8.71
C GLY A 62 -5.89 3.04 8.90
N PRO A 63 -4.64 2.76 8.53
CA PRO A 63 -4.03 1.45 8.76
C PRO A 63 -3.71 1.24 10.24
N VAL A 64 -3.97 0.03 10.76
CA VAL A 64 -3.66 -0.38 12.14
C VAL A 64 -2.91 -1.71 12.13
N ASP A 65 -1.75 -1.75 12.78
CA ASP A 65 -0.99 -2.97 13.00
C ASP A 65 -1.61 -3.80 14.14
N ILE A 66 -2.01 -5.02 13.83
CA ILE A 66 -2.58 -5.97 14.79
C ILE A 66 -1.57 -7.08 15.06
N ARG A 67 -1.24 -7.27 16.35
CA ARG A 67 -0.40 -8.37 16.84
C ARG A 67 -1.25 -9.47 17.47
N ARG A 68 -1.18 -10.69 16.93
CA ARG A 68 -1.90 -11.88 17.42
C ARG A 68 -0.93 -12.98 17.85
N GLN A 69 -1.22 -13.66 18.95
CA GLN A 69 -0.43 -14.82 19.37
C GLN A 69 -0.85 -16.07 18.59
N VAL A 70 0.12 -16.84 18.10
CA VAL A 70 -0.07 -18.02 17.24
C VAL A 70 0.89 -19.14 17.60
N VAL A 71 0.58 -20.37 17.18
CA VAL A 71 1.48 -21.53 17.34
C VAL A 71 2.42 -21.61 16.14
N VAL A 72 3.69 -21.81 16.43
CA VAL A 72 4.78 -21.89 15.44
C VAL A 72 5.43 -23.26 15.54
N SER A 73 5.56 -23.99 14.43
CA SER A 73 6.28 -25.26 14.37
C SER A 73 7.56 -25.16 13.53
N ALA A 74 8.59 -25.92 13.91
CA ALA A 74 9.85 -26.02 13.17
C ALA A 74 9.94 -27.38 12.46
N PRO A 75 9.56 -27.49 11.18
CA PRO A 75 9.47 -28.77 10.49
C PRO A 75 10.81 -29.28 9.96
N LYS A 76 11.89 -28.50 10.10
CA LYS A 76 13.21 -28.81 9.51
C LYS A 76 14.27 -28.98 10.59
N VAL A 77 15.19 -29.91 10.37
CA VAL A 77 16.41 -30.14 11.17
C VAL A 77 17.61 -30.37 10.27
N ILE A 78 18.82 -30.18 10.79
CA ILE A 78 20.07 -30.44 10.06
C ILE A 78 20.30 -31.96 9.96
N ARG A 79 20.63 -32.45 8.76
CA ARG A 79 21.03 -33.86 8.56
C ARG A 79 22.32 -34.19 9.32
N PRO A 80 22.51 -35.42 9.80
CA PRO A 80 23.79 -35.82 10.41
C PRO A 80 24.99 -35.55 9.47
N ALA A 81 26.13 -35.12 10.02
CA ALA A 81 27.31 -34.73 9.24
C ALA A 81 27.84 -35.82 8.27
N SER A 82 27.62 -37.10 8.59
CA SER A 82 28.00 -38.24 7.73
C SER A 82 27.20 -38.32 6.43
N GLU A 83 25.96 -37.81 6.41
CA GLU A 83 25.08 -37.80 5.24
C GLU A 83 25.24 -36.54 4.38
N GLN A 84 25.96 -35.53 4.87
CA GLN A 84 26.11 -34.25 4.18
C GLN A 84 27.07 -34.30 2.99
N ILE A 85 28.03 -35.24 2.98
CA ILE A 85 29.13 -35.30 2.00
C ILE A 85 28.64 -35.35 0.55
N GLY A 86 27.60 -36.14 0.27
CA GLY A 86 27.04 -36.26 -1.08
C GLY A 86 26.15 -35.09 -1.50
N ILE A 87 25.74 -34.25 -0.55
CA ILE A 87 24.77 -33.15 -0.72
C ILE A 87 25.49 -31.80 -0.83
N VAL A 88 26.65 -31.66 -0.18
CA VAL A 88 27.53 -30.48 -0.29
C VAL A 88 28.30 -30.58 -1.62
N ASP A 89 27.74 -29.92 -2.63
CA ASP A 89 28.21 -29.95 -4.02
C ASP A 89 28.13 -28.57 -4.69
N GLN A 90 28.49 -28.53 -5.97
CA GLN A 90 28.54 -27.35 -6.83
C GLN A 90 27.20 -26.63 -6.96
N SER A 91 26.07 -27.24 -6.58
CA SER A 91 24.78 -26.55 -6.55
C SER A 91 24.80 -25.34 -5.60
N ILE A 92 25.58 -25.40 -4.50
CA ILE A 92 25.76 -24.27 -3.57
C ILE A 92 26.45 -23.10 -4.26
N LEU A 93 27.49 -23.37 -5.05
CA LEU A 93 28.22 -22.34 -5.79
C LEU A 93 27.35 -21.75 -6.91
N ASN A 94 26.56 -22.58 -7.60
CA ASN A 94 25.59 -22.14 -8.60
C ASN A 94 24.49 -21.23 -8.02
N GLU A 95 23.94 -21.58 -6.86
CA GLU A 95 22.98 -20.72 -6.16
C GLU A 95 23.64 -19.41 -5.71
N GLY A 96 24.88 -19.50 -5.21
CA GLY A 96 25.73 -18.36 -4.89
C GLY A 96 25.98 -17.44 -6.08
N TYR A 97 26.20 -17.99 -7.28
CA TYR A 97 26.37 -17.25 -8.53
C TYR A 97 25.11 -16.48 -8.89
N ALA A 98 23.96 -17.15 -8.79
CA ALA A 98 22.69 -16.54 -9.12
C ALA A 98 22.35 -15.36 -8.18
N ILE A 99 22.67 -15.47 -6.89
CA ILE A 99 22.50 -14.37 -5.93
C ILE A 99 23.50 -13.24 -6.21
N THR A 100 24.77 -13.57 -6.44
CA THR A 100 25.84 -12.57 -6.58
C THR A 100 25.77 -11.79 -7.89
N TRP A 101 25.49 -12.47 -9.00
CA TRP A 101 25.57 -11.90 -10.34
C TRP A 101 24.21 -11.71 -11.02
N LEU A 102 23.20 -12.50 -10.65
CA LEU A 102 21.87 -12.47 -11.29
C LEU A 102 20.79 -11.82 -10.44
N ASN A 103 21.16 -11.26 -9.28
CA ASN A 103 20.25 -10.60 -8.33
C ASN A 103 19.06 -11.50 -7.92
N GLN A 104 19.28 -12.82 -7.87
CA GLN A 104 18.30 -13.77 -7.37
C GLN A 104 18.00 -13.45 -5.89
N GLN A 105 16.72 -13.47 -5.53
CA GLN A 105 16.32 -13.32 -4.13
C GLN A 105 16.95 -14.41 -3.28
N LEU A 106 17.44 -14.02 -2.11
CA LEU A 106 17.98 -14.96 -1.13
C LEU A 106 16.91 -15.99 -0.77
N PRO A 107 17.29 -17.25 -0.55
CA PRO A 107 16.31 -18.28 -0.28
C PRO A 107 15.56 -18.02 1.03
N PRO A 108 14.32 -18.53 1.19
CA PRO A 108 13.56 -18.45 2.43
C PRO A 108 14.39 -18.71 3.69
N TYR A 109 14.19 -17.87 4.72
CA TYR A 109 14.85 -17.86 6.03
C TYR A 109 16.36 -17.57 5.99
N THR A 110 16.92 -17.18 4.84
CA THR A 110 18.35 -16.91 4.66
C THR A 110 18.62 -15.44 4.37
N THR A 111 19.72 -14.92 4.92
CA THR A 111 20.32 -13.62 4.60
C THR A 111 21.75 -13.82 4.10
N ALA A 112 22.39 -12.76 3.59
CA ALA A 112 23.80 -12.84 3.19
C ALA A 112 24.78 -13.12 4.35
N ASN A 113 24.36 -12.86 5.60
CA ASN A 113 25.21 -12.97 6.78
C ASN A 113 24.95 -14.20 7.64
N TYR A 114 23.72 -14.72 7.62
CA TYR A 114 23.27 -15.83 8.47
C TYR A 114 22.02 -16.47 7.88
N THR A 115 21.72 -17.68 8.33
CA THR A 115 20.45 -18.38 8.02
C THR A 115 19.75 -18.79 9.31
N LEU A 116 18.42 -18.83 9.27
CA LEU A 116 17.56 -19.26 10.37
C LEU A 116 17.00 -20.63 10.07
N LEU A 117 16.78 -21.44 11.11
CA LEU A 117 16.03 -22.67 10.96
C LEU A 117 14.58 -22.35 10.56
N PRO A 118 14.07 -22.88 9.43
CA PRO A 118 12.72 -22.55 8.96
C PRO A 118 11.64 -22.97 9.97
N PHE A 119 10.66 -22.09 10.15
CA PHE A 119 9.49 -22.34 11.00
C PHE A 119 8.21 -21.87 10.32
N VAL A 120 7.09 -22.55 10.53
CA VAL A 120 5.79 -22.25 9.92
C VAL A 120 4.75 -21.93 10.98
N VAL A 121 3.73 -21.16 10.58
CA VAL A 121 2.61 -20.76 11.43
C VAL A 121 1.35 -21.50 10.98
N ASP A 122 0.74 -22.26 11.88
CA ASP A 122 -0.53 -22.95 11.61
C ASP A 122 -1.71 -21.98 11.81
N SER A 123 -2.14 -21.29 10.74
CA SER A 123 -3.34 -20.44 10.79
C SER A 123 -4.03 -20.28 9.43
N ASP A 124 -5.37 -20.27 9.43
CA ASP A 124 -6.21 -20.00 8.25
C ASP A 124 -6.01 -18.60 7.64
N LEU A 125 -5.36 -17.69 8.39
CA LEU A 125 -5.06 -16.31 7.99
C LEU A 125 -3.84 -16.19 7.07
N THR A 126 -3.14 -17.29 6.78
CA THR A 126 -1.97 -17.36 5.87
C THR A 126 -2.28 -16.98 4.41
N ARG A 127 -3.56 -16.84 4.03
CA ARG A 127 -4.00 -16.50 2.66
C ARG A 127 -4.31 -15.02 2.42
N ALA A 128 -4.21 -14.14 3.42
CA ALA A 128 -4.61 -12.75 3.28
C ALA A 128 -3.53 -11.76 3.76
N ALA A 129 -3.02 -10.95 2.82
CA ALA A 129 -2.05 -9.85 2.99
C ALA A 129 -0.64 -10.23 3.51
N SER A 130 0.34 -9.34 3.29
CA SER A 130 1.71 -9.49 3.81
C SER A 130 1.68 -9.45 5.34
N THR A 131 1.91 -10.59 5.99
CA THR A 131 1.98 -10.71 7.45
C THR A 131 3.41 -10.95 7.90
N ASN A 132 3.75 -10.60 9.13
CA ASN A 132 5.05 -10.82 9.71
C ASN A 132 4.94 -11.87 10.84
N TRP A 133 5.74 -12.91 10.76
CA TRP A 133 5.74 -14.05 11.69
C TRP A 133 6.93 -13.97 12.61
N THR A 134 6.68 -13.85 13.91
CA THR A 134 7.71 -13.92 14.94
C THR A 134 7.69 -15.28 15.62
N GLY A 135 8.81 -15.99 15.60
CA GLY A 135 8.95 -17.32 16.20
C GLY A 135 10.30 -17.54 16.85
N SER A 136 10.36 -18.50 17.77
CA SER A 136 11.62 -18.97 18.35
C SER A 136 12.29 -19.93 17.37
N THR A 137 13.55 -19.66 17.01
CA THR A 137 14.31 -20.42 16.02
C THR A 137 15.81 -20.36 16.32
N THR A 138 16.60 -21.17 15.63
CA THR A 138 18.06 -21.18 15.74
C THR A 138 18.69 -20.43 14.57
N LYS A 139 19.56 -19.47 14.89
CA LYS A 139 20.39 -18.73 13.94
C LYS A 139 21.73 -19.42 13.76
N TYR A 140 22.18 -19.54 12.51
CA TYR A 140 23.47 -20.09 12.14
C TYR A 140 24.25 -19.10 11.28
N TRP A 141 25.55 -18.95 11.55
CA TRP A 141 26.43 -18.09 10.78
C TRP A 141 27.89 -18.55 10.89
N THR A 142 28.75 -17.97 10.05
CA THR A 142 30.20 -18.16 10.11
C THR A 142 30.91 -16.83 10.36
N GLU A 143 32.02 -16.89 11.09
CA GLU A 143 32.95 -15.77 11.30
C GLU A 143 34.35 -16.21 10.86
N LEU A 144 35.05 -15.31 10.19
CA LEU A 144 36.45 -15.49 9.85
C LEU A 144 37.30 -14.59 10.73
N ASP A 145 38.34 -15.16 11.34
CA ASP A 145 39.44 -14.40 11.92
C ASP A 145 40.53 -14.25 10.87
N CYS A 146 40.73 -13.04 10.32
CA CYS A 146 41.68 -12.78 9.25
C CYS A 146 42.83 -11.89 9.73
N TRP A 147 44.07 -12.24 9.34
CA TRP A 147 45.27 -11.49 9.67
C TRP A 147 46.25 -11.46 8.49
N PRO A 148 47.11 -10.44 8.39
CA PRO A 148 48.04 -10.29 7.27
C PRO A 148 49.10 -11.39 7.26
N ALA A 149 49.43 -11.89 6.07
CA ALA A 149 50.48 -12.88 5.86
C ALA A 149 51.83 -12.19 5.69
N THR A 150 52.87 -12.73 6.34
CA THR A 150 54.24 -12.30 6.05
C THR A 150 54.78 -13.13 4.90
N PHE A 151 55.29 -12.48 3.84
CA PHE A 151 55.76 -13.19 2.66
C PHE A 151 57.22 -12.87 2.33
N THR A 152 57.96 -13.87 1.87
CA THR A 152 59.34 -13.71 1.42
C THR A 152 59.53 -14.33 0.04
N PRO A 153 60.28 -13.65 -0.86
CA PRO A 153 60.53 -14.18 -2.19
C PRO A 153 61.45 -15.41 -2.11
N ARG A 154 61.06 -16.49 -2.78
CA ARG A 154 61.83 -17.73 -2.91
C ARG A 154 61.64 -18.27 -4.33
N GLY A 155 62.60 -18.00 -5.21
CA GLY A 155 62.41 -18.13 -6.66
C GLY A 155 61.89 -19.50 -7.09
N PRO A 156 61.05 -19.63 -8.14
CA PRO A 156 60.27 -18.62 -8.86
C PRO A 156 58.96 -18.15 -8.15
N GLY A 157 58.77 -18.48 -6.87
CA GLY A 157 57.57 -18.18 -6.09
C GLY A 157 57.83 -17.39 -4.79
N TYR A 158 56.90 -17.53 -3.84
CA TYR A 158 56.89 -16.86 -2.55
C TYR A 158 56.54 -17.85 -1.44
N ASP A 159 57.18 -17.68 -0.28
CA ASP A 159 56.83 -18.37 0.96
C ASP A 159 55.93 -17.44 1.78
N PHE A 160 54.72 -17.89 2.11
CA PHE A 160 53.73 -17.16 2.93
C PHE A 160 53.64 -17.80 4.32
N LEU A 161 53.93 -17.00 5.35
CA LEU A 161 53.94 -17.38 6.75
C LEU A 161 52.74 -16.78 7.48
N ASP A 162 52.00 -17.63 8.17
CA ASP A 162 50.81 -17.24 8.96
C ASP A 162 51.16 -16.65 10.34
N GLY A 163 52.40 -16.77 10.81
CA GLY A 163 52.81 -16.40 12.16
C GLY A 163 52.28 -17.33 13.27
N ARG A 164 51.55 -18.40 12.94
CA ARG A 164 51.00 -19.41 13.86
C ARG A 164 51.52 -20.84 13.57
N GLY A 165 52.45 -21.00 12.63
CA GLY A 165 53.19 -22.24 12.37
C GLY A 165 52.93 -22.88 11.00
N CYS A 166 52.09 -22.29 10.15
CA CYS A 166 51.91 -22.66 8.74
C CYS A 166 52.85 -21.84 7.84
N ASN A 167 53.63 -22.55 7.02
CA ASN A 167 54.45 -21.97 5.96
C ASN A 167 54.00 -22.52 4.61
N ALA A 168 53.27 -21.73 3.84
CA ALA A 168 52.83 -22.07 2.49
C ALA A 168 53.91 -21.68 1.48
N THR A 169 54.68 -22.66 1.02
CA THR A 169 55.87 -22.44 0.18
C THR A 169 55.58 -22.67 -1.30
N GLU A 170 56.42 -22.09 -2.17
CA GLU A 170 56.38 -22.29 -3.64
C GLU A 170 55.11 -21.77 -4.35
N LEU A 171 54.40 -20.82 -3.74
CA LEU A 171 53.22 -20.20 -4.34
C LEU A 171 53.61 -19.09 -5.31
N VAL A 172 52.91 -19.00 -6.44
CA VAL A 172 53.15 -17.96 -7.46
C VAL A 172 51.95 -17.01 -7.49
N PRO A 173 52.08 -15.78 -6.93
CA PRO A 173 50.98 -14.81 -6.85
C PRO A 173 50.49 -14.35 -8.23
N TYR A 174 51.38 -14.29 -9.23
CA TYR A 174 51.06 -13.90 -10.60
C TYR A 174 51.90 -14.71 -11.59
N ASN A 175 51.24 -15.46 -12.49
CA ASN A 175 51.89 -16.29 -13.49
C ASN A 175 51.94 -15.61 -14.88
N GLY A 176 53.10 -15.68 -15.56
CA GLY A 176 53.29 -15.14 -16.92
C GLY A 176 53.53 -13.62 -17.00
N GLU A 177 53.62 -13.08 -18.21
CA GLU A 177 53.73 -11.62 -18.45
C GLU A 177 52.36 -10.96 -18.32
N ALA A 178 52.33 -9.76 -17.74
CA ALA A 178 51.11 -8.98 -17.58
C ALA A 178 50.80 -8.20 -18.85
N THR A 179 49.55 -8.21 -19.29
CA THR A 179 49.06 -7.34 -20.36
C THR A 179 48.30 -6.15 -19.77
N PRO A 180 48.12 -5.05 -20.53
CA PRO A 180 47.26 -3.95 -20.09
C PRO A 180 45.81 -4.37 -19.78
N HIS A 181 45.36 -5.51 -20.31
CA HIS A 181 44.00 -6.02 -20.14
C HIS A 181 43.82 -6.97 -18.95
N ASP A 182 44.89 -7.50 -18.36
CA ASP A 182 44.83 -8.44 -17.23
C ASP A 182 45.91 -8.21 -16.14
N PRO A 183 46.11 -6.97 -15.65
CA PRO A 183 47.21 -6.66 -14.73
C PRO A 183 47.06 -7.26 -13.32
N TYR A 184 45.89 -7.82 -12.98
CA TYR A 184 45.58 -8.33 -11.65
C TYR A 184 45.47 -9.86 -11.60
N LYS A 185 45.90 -10.45 -10.48
CA LYS A 185 45.64 -11.85 -10.13
C LYS A 185 45.15 -11.92 -8.69
N MET A 186 44.08 -12.68 -8.46
CA MET A 186 43.59 -13.00 -7.13
C MET A 186 43.45 -14.50 -7.00
N GLN A 187 43.78 -15.03 -5.83
CA GLN A 187 43.82 -16.47 -5.56
C GLN A 187 43.26 -16.77 -4.17
N TYR A 188 42.62 -17.94 -4.05
CA TYR A 188 42.09 -18.50 -2.81
C TYR A 188 42.61 -19.93 -2.67
N TYR A 189 43.37 -20.20 -1.62
CA TYR A 189 43.97 -21.51 -1.34
C TYR A 189 43.43 -22.07 -0.03
N GLY A 190 42.54 -23.07 -0.14
CA GLY A 190 42.01 -23.79 1.02
C GLY A 190 43.01 -24.79 1.61
N TYR A 191 42.68 -25.35 2.78
CA TYR A 191 43.52 -26.35 3.44
C TYR A 191 43.48 -27.73 2.76
N HIS A 192 42.29 -28.19 2.38
CA HIS A 192 42.08 -29.57 1.93
C HIS A 192 42.65 -29.84 0.52
N PRO A 193 43.27 -31.02 0.29
CA PRO A 193 43.80 -31.39 -1.02
C PRO A 193 42.67 -31.68 -2.02
N SER A 194 42.92 -31.42 -3.30
CA SER A 194 42.01 -31.78 -4.40
C SER A 194 42.77 -31.92 -5.72
N ASP A 195 42.35 -32.87 -6.55
CA ASP A 195 42.88 -33.02 -7.92
C ASP A 195 42.48 -31.86 -8.85
N TRP A 196 41.55 -31.01 -8.40
CA TRP A 196 41.03 -29.85 -9.12
C TRP A 196 41.68 -28.52 -8.68
N ALA A 197 42.60 -28.56 -7.71
CA ALA A 197 43.29 -27.38 -7.19
C ALA A 197 44.80 -27.53 -7.39
N ASP A 198 45.45 -26.52 -8.00
CA ASP A 198 46.90 -26.53 -8.21
C ASP A 198 47.70 -26.42 -6.90
N TYR A 199 47.12 -25.77 -5.88
CA TYR A 199 47.75 -25.52 -4.59
C TYR A 199 46.75 -25.62 -3.44
N TRP A 200 47.20 -26.14 -2.28
CA TRP A 200 46.43 -26.23 -1.04
C TRP A 200 47.35 -26.20 0.18
N LEU A 201 46.85 -25.76 1.35
CA LEU A 201 47.72 -25.55 2.51
C LEU A 201 48.19 -26.84 3.19
N SER A 202 47.42 -27.92 3.18
CA SER A 202 47.85 -29.20 3.80
C SER A 202 49.07 -29.84 3.14
N GLN A 203 49.53 -29.34 1.99
CA GLN A 203 50.77 -29.76 1.36
C GLN A 203 52.01 -29.44 2.22
N THR A 204 52.00 -28.28 2.89
CA THR A 204 53.15 -27.77 3.67
C THR A 204 52.79 -27.47 5.12
N CYS A 205 51.51 -27.27 5.44
CA CYS A 205 51.02 -26.90 6.75
C CYS A 205 50.39 -28.06 7.54
N SER A 206 50.60 -28.06 8.85
CA SER A 206 50.10 -29.11 9.75
C SER A 206 48.57 -29.08 9.93
N LYS A 207 48.01 -30.11 10.57
CA LYS A 207 46.57 -30.18 10.90
C LYS A 207 46.07 -29.07 11.83
N ALA A 208 46.96 -28.33 12.49
CA ALA A 208 46.58 -27.16 13.28
C ALA A 208 45.96 -26.05 12.40
N ALA A 209 46.31 -26.01 11.12
CA ALA A 209 45.79 -25.05 10.13
C ALA A 209 44.56 -25.58 9.37
N ALA A 210 43.87 -26.63 9.87
CA ALA A 210 42.84 -27.32 9.11
C ALA A 210 41.67 -26.43 8.64
N HIS A 211 41.34 -25.39 9.41
CA HIS A 211 40.28 -24.43 9.11
C HIS A 211 40.81 -23.11 8.54
N GLN A 212 42.08 -23.08 8.12
CA GLN A 212 42.71 -21.89 7.56
C GLN A 212 42.71 -21.91 6.03
N PHE A 213 42.66 -20.73 5.43
CA PHE A 213 42.91 -20.53 4.01
C PHE A 213 43.80 -19.30 3.80
N LEU A 214 44.46 -19.26 2.65
CA LEU A 214 45.30 -18.13 2.21
C LEU A 214 44.63 -17.45 1.01
N ALA A 215 44.39 -16.15 1.14
CA ALA A 215 43.94 -15.30 0.04
C ALA A 215 45.08 -14.36 -0.38
N ILE A 216 45.32 -14.27 -1.69
CA ILE A 216 46.38 -13.43 -2.27
C ILE A 216 45.77 -12.53 -3.33
N TRP A 217 46.16 -11.26 -3.29
CA TRP A 217 45.98 -10.30 -4.37
C TRP A 217 47.35 -9.87 -4.87
N ALA A 218 47.52 -9.84 -6.20
CA ALA A 218 48.74 -9.42 -6.83
C ALA A 218 48.46 -8.55 -8.05
N ARG A 219 49.28 -7.51 -8.21
CA ARG A 219 49.31 -6.64 -9.39
C ARG A 219 50.70 -6.63 -9.98
N LYS A 220 50.81 -6.94 -11.27
CA LYS A 220 52.09 -6.97 -11.97
C LYS A 220 52.26 -5.73 -12.85
N LYS A 221 53.16 -4.84 -12.44
CA LYS A 221 53.65 -3.67 -13.21
C LYS A 221 55.13 -3.89 -13.59
N GLU A 222 56.00 -2.91 -13.36
CA GLU A 222 57.47 -3.06 -13.36
C GLU A 222 57.97 -3.88 -12.14
N LYS A 223 57.29 -3.72 -11.00
CA LYS A 223 57.42 -4.55 -9.80
C LYS A 223 56.09 -5.25 -9.51
N MET A 224 56.15 -6.33 -8.73
CA MET A 224 54.96 -7.05 -8.30
C MET A 224 54.52 -6.53 -6.94
N ASP A 225 53.33 -5.93 -6.91
CA ASP A 225 52.65 -5.51 -5.69
C ASP A 225 51.84 -6.73 -5.20
N VAL A 226 52.01 -7.14 -3.94
CA VAL A 226 51.35 -8.33 -3.36
C VAL A 226 50.76 -7.99 -1.99
N SER A 227 49.49 -8.31 -1.81
CA SER A 227 48.80 -8.36 -0.52
C SER A 227 48.33 -9.79 -0.27
N ALA A 228 48.42 -10.24 0.98
CA ALA A 228 48.05 -11.60 1.33
C ALA A 228 47.55 -11.69 2.77
N VAL A 229 46.49 -12.48 2.97
CA VAL A 229 45.87 -12.69 4.27
C VAL A 229 45.61 -14.16 4.53
N PHE A 230 45.90 -14.60 5.76
CA PHE A 230 45.41 -15.86 6.29
C PHE A 230 44.10 -15.61 7.02
N CYS A 231 43.13 -16.50 6.84
CA CYS A 231 41.86 -16.45 7.54
C CYS A 231 41.51 -17.81 8.11
N GLU A 232 41.01 -17.84 9.33
CA GLU A 232 40.55 -19.05 10.02
C GLU A 232 39.02 -19.03 10.19
N ALA A 233 38.35 -20.08 9.70
CA ALA A 233 36.90 -20.17 9.70
C ALA A 233 36.35 -20.77 11.01
N SER A 234 35.26 -20.19 11.52
CA SER A 234 34.55 -20.69 12.69
C SER A 234 33.03 -20.59 12.51
N TYR A 235 32.32 -21.68 12.81
CA TYR A 235 30.87 -21.81 12.59
C TYR A 235 30.11 -21.78 13.91
N PHE A 236 29.02 -21.03 13.97
CA PHE A 236 28.27 -20.77 15.20
C PHE A 236 26.77 -21.04 15.05
N LYS A 237 26.14 -21.37 16.17
CA LYS A 237 24.69 -21.46 16.34
C LYS A 237 24.23 -20.71 17.59
N GLN A 238 23.02 -20.17 17.56
CA GLN A 238 22.42 -19.48 18.70
C GLN A 238 20.89 -19.51 18.64
N GLN A 239 20.22 -19.72 19.79
CA GLN A 239 18.77 -19.57 19.87
C GLN A 239 18.36 -18.10 19.85
N VAL A 240 17.38 -17.77 19.01
CA VAL A 240 16.89 -16.41 18.77
C VAL A 240 15.37 -16.38 18.64
N ASN A 241 14.75 -15.24 18.92
CA ASN A 241 13.43 -14.91 18.42
C ASN A 241 13.60 -14.02 17.18
N ALA A 242 13.02 -14.43 16.05
CA ALA A 242 13.19 -13.74 14.77
C ALA A 242 11.84 -13.48 14.10
N THR A 243 11.74 -12.34 13.40
CA THR A 243 10.57 -11.98 12.61
C THR A 243 10.86 -12.21 11.13
N VAL A 244 9.95 -12.91 10.43
CA VAL A 244 10.07 -13.29 9.03
C VAL A 244 8.79 -12.87 8.28
N SER A 245 8.93 -12.32 7.07
CA SER A 245 7.76 -12.00 6.23
C SER A 245 7.06 -13.27 5.73
N SER A 246 5.73 -13.31 5.75
CA SER A 246 4.96 -14.46 5.28
C SER A 246 5.04 -14.70 3.78
N VAL A 247 5.23 -13.63 3.00
CA VAL A 247 5.22 -13.67 1.53
C VAL A 247 6.61 -13.98 1.01
N ALA A 248 7.60 -13.16 1.39
CA ALA A 248 8.97 -13.32 0.91
C ALA A 248 9.74 -14.39 1.70
N GLN A 249 9.28 -14.73 2.91
CA GLN A 249 10.01 -15.60 3.84
C GLN A 249 11.42 -15.10 4.16
N ILE A 250 11.65 -13.79 4.04
CA ILE A 250 12.93 -13.14 4.33
C ILE A 250 12.93 -12.67 5.79
N PRO A 251 14.00 -12.94 6.56
CA PRO A 251 14.16 -12.38 7.91
C PRO A 251 14.26 -10.85 7.89
N ILE A 252 13.52 -10.17 8.78
CA ILE A 252 13.59 -8.71 8.91
C ILE A 252 14.82 -8.35 9.74
N GLU A 253 15.77 -7.65 9.13
CA GLU A 253 16.99 -7.19 9.81
C GLU A 253 16.66 -6.26 11.00
N GLY A 254 17.33 -6.48 12.13
CA GLY A 254 17.09 -5.74 13.38
C GLY A 254 15.98 -6.30 14.29
N SER A 255 15.15 -7.24 13.80
CA SER A 255 14.11 -7.90 14.62
C SER A 255 14.59 -9.09 15.44
N ILE A 256 15.85 -9.51 15.26
CA ILE A 256 16.40 -10.73 15.85
C ILE A 256 16.89 -10.46 17.26
N VAL A 257 16.29 -11.13 18.23
CA VAL A 257 16.65 -11.03 19.65
C VAL A 257 17.26 -12.35 20.12
N PRO A 258 18.52 -12.38 20.59
CA PRO A 258 19.14 -13.58 21.12
C PRO A 258 18.44 -14.02 22.41
N THR A 259 18.10 -15.30 22.51
CA THR A 259 17.44 -15.92 23.68
C THR A 259 18.37 -16.91 24.41
N GLY A 260 19.40 -17.42 23.74
CA GLY A 260 20.38 -18.35 24.32
C GLY A 260 21.84 -17.91 24.11
N PRO A 261 22.80 -18.62 24.72
CA PRO A 261 24.23 -18.37 24.53
C PRO A 261 24.66 -18.70 23.08
N ARG A 262 25.77 -18.09 22.66
CA ARG A 262 26.45 -18.42 21.41
C ARG A 262 27.24 -19.72 21.59
N GLU A 263 27.02 -20.68 20.70
CA GLU A 263 27.69 -21.98 20.71
C GLU A 263 28.44 -22.23 19.39
N VAL A 264 29.56 -22.94 19.46
CA VAL A 264 30.28 -23.42 18.26
C VAL A 264 29.55 -24.63 17.68
N LEU A 265 29.40 -24.67 16.36
CA LEU A 265 28.78 -25.78 15.66
C LEU A 265 29.73 -26.99 15.67
N LEU A 266 29.26 -28.13 16.16
CA LEU A 266 30.13 -29.30 16.32
C LEU A 266 30.36 -30.00 14.96
N PRO A 267 31.53 -30.63 14.73
CA PRO A 267 31.79 -31.41 13.51
C PRO A 267 30.80 -32.58 13.26
N THR A 268 30.11 -33.03 14.31
CA THR A 268 29.05 -34.05 14.21
C THR A 268 27.73 -33.49 13.70
N GLU A 269 27.50 -32.18 13.84
CA GLU A 269 26.30 -31.47 13.39
C GLU A 269 26.48 -30.94 11.96
N PHE A 270 27.67 -30.42 11.64
CA PHE A 270 27.98 -29.89 10.31
C PHE A 270 29.38 -30.33 9.88
N ASN A 271 29.47 -30.89 8.68
CA ASN A 271 30.72 -31.34 8.11
C ASN A 271 31.48 -30.16 7.48
N SER A 272 32.15 -29.37 8.33
CA SER A 272 32.93 -28.19 7.91
C SER A 272 34.04 -28.54 6.92
N SER A 273 34.70 -29.69 7.06
CA SER A 273 35.77 -30.12 6.13
C SER A 273 35.26 -30.36 4.71
N SER A 274 34.09 -31.00 4.55
CA SER A 274 33.49 -31.19 3.22
C SER A 274 33.08 -29.86 2.59
N PHE A 275 32.62 -28.92 3.41
CA PHE A 275 32.24 -27.58 2.96
C PHE A 275 33.46 -26.75 2.57
N GLU A 276 34.50 -26.71 3.38
CA GLU A 276 35.75 -25.99 3.10
C GLU A 276 36.50 -26.56 1.89
N HIS A 277 36.43 -27.88 1.67
CA HIS A 277 36.92 -28.49 0.42
C HIS A 277 36.18 -27.95 -0.80
N LEU A 278 34.84 -27.87 -0.76
CA LEU A 278 34.05 -27.31 -1.86
C LEU A 278 34.43 -25.85 -2.16
N LEU A 279 34.66 -25.04 -1.12
CA LEU A 279 35.08 -23.66 -1.29
C LEU A 279 36.49 -23.53 -1.90
N GLY A 280 37.42 -24.40 -1.50
CA GLY A 280 38.79 -24.40 -2.00
C GLY A 280 38.93 -24.94 -3.42
N ALA A 281 38.31 -26.09 -3.70
CA ALA A 281 38.46 -26.81 -4.96
C ALA A 281 37.37 -26.48 -5.99
N GLY A 282 36.24 -25.90 -5.58
CA GLY A 282 35.11 -25.62 -6.47
C GLY A 282 34.27 -26.85 -6.81
N VAL A 283 34.61 -28.03 -6.26
CA VAL A 283 33.92 -29.31 -6.48
C VAL A 283 33.71 -30.07 -5.18
N SER A 284 32.77 -31.03 -5.18
CA SER A 284 32.52 -31.89 -4.03
C SER A 284 33.69 -32.84 -3.73
N VAL A 285 33.87 -33.25 -2.47
CA VAL A 285 34.89 -34.24 -2.06
C VAL A 285 34.73 -35.58 -2.79
N VAL A 286 33.49 -35.89 -3.22
CA VAL A 286 33.13 -37.14 -3.90
C VAL A 286 32.92 -36.97 -5.40
N GLU A 287 33.43 -35.90 -6.00
CA GLU A 287 33.20 -35.56 -7.41
C GLU A 287 33.63 -36.68 -8.36
N MET A 288 34.75 -37.34 -8.08
CA MET A 288 35.26 -38.43 -8.93
C MET A 288 34.44 -39.73 -8.79
N GLN A 289 33.63 -39.86 -7.74
CA GLN A 289 32.87 -41.06 -7.43
C GLN A 289 31.39 -40.95 -7.82
N VAL A 290 30.85 -39.73 -7.93
CA VAL A 290 29.42 -39.49 -8.16
C VAL A 290 29.22 -38.68 -9.43
N LYS A 291 28.49 -39.26 -10.40
CA LYS A 291 28.05 -38.53 -11.59
C LYS A 291 26.90 -37.58 -11.26
N ARG A 292 26.91 -36.41 -11.90
CA ARG A 292 25.92 -35.34 -11.69
C ARG A 292 25.35 -34.86 -13.02
N GLU A 293 24.27 -34.09 -12.94
CA GLU A 293 23.78 -33.30 -14.09
C GLU A 293 24.87 -32.33 -14.54
N TYR A 294 24.87 -32.00 -15.83
CA TYR A 294 25.94 -31.19 -16.44
C TYR A 294 26.32 -29.96 -15.61
N PRO A 295 25.41 -29.05 -15.20
CA PRO A 295 25.80 -27.81 -14.48
C PRO A 295 26.42 -28.03 -13.09
N PHE A 296 26.34 -29.25 -12.55
CA PHE A 296 26.84 -29.60 -11.23
C PHE A 296 28.03 -30.57 -11.29
N GLY A 297 28.49 -30.96 -12.48
CA GLY A 297 29.56 -31.93 -12.70
C GLY A 297 30.88 -31.32 -13.20
N HIS A 298 31.00 -29.99 -13.21
CA HIS A 298 32.22 -29.26 -13.59
C HIS A 298 32.38 -27.97 -12.78
N LEU A 299 33.51 -27.28 -12.97
CA LEU A 299 33.80 -26.02 -12.29
C LEU A 299 32.89 -24.90 -12.80
N LEU A 300 32.28 -24.17 -11.86
CA LEU A 300 31.55 -22.94 -12.16
C LEU A 300 32.50 -21.86 -12.70
N GLU A 301 32.32 -21.49 -13.96
CA GLU A 301 33.11 -20.43 -14.60
C GLU A 301 32.49 -19.04 -14.35
N GLN A 302 33.25 -18.18 -13.67
CA GLN A 302 32.85 -16.81 -13.31
C GLN A 302 33.63 -15.74 -14.04
N HIS A 303 34.69 -16.11 -14.77
CA HIS A 303 35.59 -15.20 -15.44
C HIS A 303 34.88 -14.21 -16.38
N PRO A 304 33.84 -14.58 -17.16
CA PRO A 304 33.11 -13.62 -17.98
C PRO A 304 32.55 -12.42 -17.20
N GLN A 305 32.18 -12.60 -15.92
CA GLN A 305 31.66 -11.52 -15.07
C GLN A 305 32.77 -10.61 -14.52
N ILE A 306 33.96 -11.17 -14.28
CA ILE A 306 35.09 -10.46 -13.65
C ILE A 306 36.15 -9.95 -14.64
N LYS A 307 36.10 -10.36 -15.92
CA LYS A 307 37.04 -9.94 -16.97
C LYS A 307 37.15 -8.42 -17.10
N ARG A 308 36.03 -7.70 -16.93
CA ARG A 308 35.98 -6.22 -17.00
C ARG A 308 36.86 -5.51 -15.96
N PHE A 309 37.25 -6.20 -14.89
CA PHE A 309 38.11 -5.67 -13.84
C PHE A 309 39.61 -5.91 -14.08
N GLY A 310 39.97 -6.55 -15.21
CA GLY A 310 41.36 -6.86 -15.55
C GLY A 310 41.97 -8.00 -14.73
N LEU A 311 41.14 -8.96 -14.29
CA LEU A 311 41.61 -10.18 -13.65
C LEU A 311 42.11 -11.18 -14.68
N ARG A 312 43.23 -11.85 -14.37
CA ARG A 312 43.80 -12.91 -15.21
C ARG A 312 43.19 -14.28 -14.92
N TRP A 313 42.69 -14.93 -15.96
CA TRP A 313 42.25 -16.34 -15.92
C TRP A 313 43.45 -17.31 -15.75
N PRO A 314 43.31 -18.48 -15.09
CA PRO A 314 42.14 -18.96 -14.34
C PRO A 314 42.05 -18.32 -12.94
N SER A 315 40.83 -18.09 -12.45
CA SER A 315 40.62 -17.54 -11.10
C SER A 315 40.20 -18.66 -10.14
N SER A 316 40.66 -18.61 -8.88
CA SER A 316 40.21 -19.58 -7.87
C SER A 316 38.68 -19.47 -7.65
N PRO A 317 37.99 -20.56 -7.25
CA PRO A 317 36.52 -20.62 -7.23
C PRO A 317 35.82 -19.49 -6.46
N LEU A 318 36.42 -19.02 -5.35
CA LEU A 318 35.83 -17.96 -4.53
C LEU A 318 36.14 -16.52 -4.96
N VAL A 319 37.08 -16.32 -5.89
CA VAL A 319 37.52 -14.98 -6.31
C VAL A 319 36.39 -14.23 -7.00
N GLY A 320 35.61 -14.91 -7.85
CA GLY A 320 34.46 -14.31 -8.51
C GLY A 320 33.45 -13.73 -7.52
N PHE A 321 33.12 -14.49 -6.47
CA PHE A 321 32.22 -14.03 -5.41
C PHE A 321 32.81 -12.90 -4.55
N ALA A 322 34.09 -12.99 -4.21
CA ALA A 322 34.78 -11.97 -3.42
C ALA A 322 34.78 -10.60 -4.12
N VAL A 323 34.89 -10.59 -5.45
CA VAL A 323 34.79 -9.38 -6.27
C VAL A 323 33.33 -8.97 -6.45
N GLY A 324 32.44 -9.90 -6.79
CA GLY A 324 31.02 -9.60 -7.09
C GLY A 324 30.22 -9.08 -5.90
N LEU A 325 30.53 -9.54 -4.68
CA LEU A 325 29.89 -9.07 -3.44
C LEU A 325 30.44 -7.70 -2.96
N GLN A 326 31.42 -7.14 -3.65
CA GLN A 326 31.95 -5.81 -3.38
C GLN A 326 31.54 -4.84 -4.48
N SER A 327 31.05 -3.68 -4.08
CA SER A 327 30.68 -2.59 -5.00
C SER A 327 31.93 -1.79 -5.41
N VAL A 328 32.93 -2.47 -5.99
CA VAL A 328 34.20 -1.88 -6.42
C VAL A 328 34.26 -1.67 -7.92
N THR A 329 34.91 -0.59 -8.34
CA THR A 329 35.15 -0.26 -9.77
C THR A 329 36.54 -0.70 -10.22
N THR A 330 37.51 -0.77 -9.30
CA THR A 330 38.88 -1.23 -9.55
C THR A 330 39.31 -2.22 -8.47
N LEU A 331 40.28 -3.07 -8.80
CA LEU A 331 40.80 -4.08 -7.87
C LEU A 331 41.98 -3.60 -7.04
N ASP A 332 42.43 -2.36 -7.23
CA ASP A 332 43.49 -1.74 -6.41
C ASP A 332 43.11 -1.65 -4.94
N VAL A 333 41.81 -1.63 -4.63
CA VAL A 333 41.29 -1.60 -3.26
C VAL A 333 41.71 -2.84 -2.45
N PHE A 334 41.98 -3.97 -3.12
CA PHE A 334 42.42 -5.20 -2.48
C PHE A 334 43.92 -5.24 -2.14
N GLU A 335 44.66 -4.16 -2.41
CA GLU A 335 45.99 -3.95 -1.84
C GLU A 335 45.94 -3.81 -0.30
N ASP A 336 44.80 -3.36 0.25
CA ASP A 336 44.55 -3.33 1.69
C ASP A 336 44.13 -4.72 2.18
N ASP A 337 44.99 -5.32 3.02
CA ASP A 337 44.77 -6.61 3.67
C ASP A 337 43.42 -6.70 4.39
N GLN A 338 42.95 -5.61 5.01
CA GLN A 338 41.66 -5.61 5.70
C GLN A 338 40.49 -5.76 4.72
N ILE A 339 40.57 -5.09 3.56
CA ILE A 339 39.50 -5.15 2.56
C ILE A 339 39.51 -6.52 1.86
N LEU A 340 40.71 -7.08 1.61
CA LEU A 340 40.87 -8.44 1.09
C LEU A 340 40.23 -9.48 2.04
N GLY A 341 40.55 -9.42 3.34
CA GLY A 341 39.95 -10.29 4.36
C GLY A 341 38.43 -10.12 4.49
N GLN A 342 37.94 -8.87 4.45
CA GLN A 342 36.50 -8.59 4.51
C GLN A 342 35.74 -9.13 3.28
N ALA A 343 36.33 -9.06 2.08
CA ALA A 343 35.72 -9.64 0.88
C ALA A 343 35.50 -11.16 1.02
N PHE A 344 36.52 -11.91 1.43
CA PHE A 344 36.35 -13.34 1.65
C PHE A 344 35.45 -13.66 2.85
N THR A 345 35.40 -12.79 3.87
CA THR A 345 34.45 -12.91 4.99
C THR A 345 33.00 -12.84 4.50
N LYS A 346 32.66 -11.87 3.64
CA LYS A 346 31.32 -11.77 3.03
C LYS A 346 30.99 -13.00 2.20
N THR A 347 31.95 -13.45 1.38
CA THR A 347 31.78 -14.66 0.56
C THR A 347 31.50 -15.90 1.40
N HIS A 348 32.31 -16.16 2.44
CA HIS A 348 32.11 -17.30 3.33
C HIS A 348 30.76 -17.27 4.04
N ARG A 349 30.32 -16.09 4.52
CA ARG A 349 29.00 -15.93 5.14
C ARG A 349 27.86 -16.29 4.22
N LEU A 350 27.92 -15.83 2.96
CA LEU A 350 26.91 -16.19 1.96
C LEU A 350 26.93 -17.70 1.68
N MET A 351 28.10 -18.27 1.35
CA MET A 351 28.21 -19.69 1.00
C MET A 351 27.79 -20.61 2.13
N PHE A 352 28.13 -20.27 3.38
CA PHE A 352 27.72 -21.06 4.55
C PHE A 352 26.21 -21.00 4.76
N SER A 353 25.60 -19.82 4.59
CA SER A 353 24.16 -19.64 4.73
C SER A 353 23.37 -20.44 3.68
N LEU A 354 23.90 -20.56 2.46
CA LEU A 354 23.35 -21.41 1.40
C LEU A 354 23.60 -22.91 1.66
N GLY A 355 24.84 -23.27 2.02
CA GLY A 355 25.23 -24.64 2.30
C GLY A 355 24.43 -25.26 3.45
N LEU A 356 24.16 -24.49 4.51
CA LEU A 356 23.40 -25.00 5.65
C LEU A 356 21.94 -25.31 5.28
N ARG A 357 21.30 -24.47 4.46
CA ARG A 357 19.94 -24.72 3.97
C ARG A 357 19.88 -26.04 3.19
N ARG A 358 20.90 -26.34 2.39
CA ARG A 358 20.97 -27.54 1.56
C ARG A 358 21.00 -28.83 2.38
N VAL A 359 21.56 -28.79 3.59
CA VAL A 359 21.65 -29.95 4.50
C VAL A 359 20.44 -30.10 5.42
N LEU A 360 19.39 -29.29 5.26
CA LEU A 360 18.15 -29.44 6.04
C LEU A 360 17.30 -30.62 5.54
N THR A 361 16.64 -31.32 6.48
CA THR A 361 15.69 -32.41 6.22
C THR A 361 14.45 -32.24 7.11
N ASN A 362 13.38 -33.00 6.82
CA ASN A 362 12.17 -32.97 7.65
C ASN A 362 12.45 -33.56 9.04
N ALA A 363 11.97 -32.89 10.07
CA ALA A 363 12.02 -33.38 11.45
C ALA A 363 11.08 -34.58 11.63
N SER A 364 11.50 -35.57 12.42
CA SER A 364 10.63 -36.71 12.79
C SER A 364 9.54 -36.33 13.79
N SER A 365 9.75 -35.25 14.56
CA SER A 365 8.79 -34.68 15.52
C SER A 365 8.84 -33.16 15.44
N GLU A 366 7.69 -32.51 15.25
CA GLU A 366 7.61 -31.05 15.19
C GLU A 366 7.61 -30.43 16.59
N THR A 367 8.54 -29.53 16.85
CA THR A 367 8.53 -28.72 18.08
C THR A 367 7.61 -27.51 17.90
N ALA A 368 6.50 -27.48 18.65
CA ALA A 368 5.57 -26.36 18.65
C ALA A 368 5.92 -25.36 19.77
N THR A 369 6.05 -24.08 19.41
CA THR A 369 6.30 -22.97 20.33
C THR A 369 5.29 -21.85 20.11
N MET A 370 5.14 -20.95 21.10
CA MET A 370 4.26 -19.79 20.96
C MET A 370 5.02 -18.64 20.26
N GLY A 371 4.43 -18.11 19.20
CA GLY A 371 4.93 -16.96 18.45
C GLY A 371 3.88 -15.87 18.27
N PHE A 372 4.19 -14.88 17.42
CA PHE A 372 3.32 -13.76 17.10
C PHE A 372 3.14 -13.60 15.59
N LEU A 373 1.96 -13.14 15.19
CA LEU A 373 1.56 -12.80 13.84
C LEU A 373 1.18 -11.32 13.84
N ASP A 374 1.95 -10.51 13.13
CA ASP A 374 1.66 -9.08 12.93
C ASP A 374 1.09 -8.87 11.53
N PHE A 375 -0.04 -8.16 11.42
CA PHE A 375 -0.65 -7.84 10.14
C PHE A 375 -1.39 -6.50 10.18
N GLU A 376 -1.39 -5.81 9.05
CA GLU A 376 -2.04 -4.53 8.91
C GLU A 376 -3.53 -4.71 8.55
N ARG A 377 -4.40 -3.95 9.22
CA ARG A 377 -5.82 -3.91 8.89
C ARG A 377 -6.28 -2.46 8.82
N HIS A 378 -6.92 -2.11 7.71
CA HIS A 378 -7.56 -0.80 7.56
C HIS A 378 -8.84 -0.76 8.41
N GLY A 379 -8.92 0.21 9.30
CA GLY A 379 -10.01 0.33 10.26
C GLY A 379 -10.23 1.76 10.74
N ILE A 380 -11.11 1.88 11.73
CA ILE A 380 -11.41 3.16 12.38
C ILE A 380 -10.41 3.36 13.53
N VAL A 381 -9.57 4.40 13.41
CA VAL A 381 -8.59 4.83 14.40
C VAL A 381 -9.19 5.92 15.28
N VAL A 382 -9.11 5.73 16.59
CA VAL A 382 -9.59 6.70 17.58
C VAL A 382 -8.47 7.68 17.91
N SER A 383 -8.64 8.96 17.55
CA SER A 383 -7.68 10.01 17.90
C SER A 383 -7.73 10.30 19.40
N ARG A 384 -6.60 10.05 20.10
CA ARG A 384 -6.49 10.29 21.54
C ARG A 384 -6.63 11.76 21.90
N LEU A 385 -6.14 12.67 21.05
CA LEU A 385 -6.20 14.12 21.27
C LEU A 385 -7.66 14.61 21.27
N TYR A 386 -8.42 14.29 20.22
CA TYR A 386 -9.82 14.71 20.11
C TYR A 386 -10.70 14.03 21.16
N SER A 387 -10.45 12.74 21.46
CA SER A 387 -11.13 12.04 22.56
C SER A 387 -10.93 12.77 23.89
N ALA A 388 -9.69 13.13 24.23
CA ALA A 388 -9.39 13.83 25.48
C ALA A 388 -10.08 15.21 25.56
N ILE A 389 -10.13 15.95 24.46
CA ILE A 389 -10.85 17.24 24.40
C ILE A 389 -12.35 17.02 24.63
N VAL A 390 -12.98 16.06 23.96
CA VAL A 390 -14.41 15.78 24.11
C VAL A 390 -14.73 15.27 25.51
N GLU A 391 -13.91 14.39 26.08
CA GLU A 391 -14.02 13.93 27.47
C GLU A 391 -13.98 15.12 28.45
N SER A 392 -13.04 16.06 28.26
CA SER A 392 -12.94 17.25 29.10
C SER A 392 -14.17 18.16 29.00
N LEU A 393 -14.71 18.36 27.80
CA LEU A 393 -15.92 19.15 27.58
C LEU A 393 -17.16 18.50 28.20
N LEU A 394 -17.28 17.17 28.12
CA LEU A 394 -18.35 16.42 28.78
C LEU A 394 -18.30 16.55 30.30
N VAL A 395 -17.10 16.55 30.91
CA VAL A 395 -16.94 16.82 32.34
C VAL A 395 -17.41 18.23 32.68
N VAL A 396 -17.06 19.24 31.88
CA VAL A 396 -17.55 20.62 32.08
C VAL A 396 -19.07 20.71 31.97
N VAL A 397 -19.68 20.02 31.00
CA VAL A 397 -21.14 19.90 30.89
C VAL A 397 -21.74 19.22 32.13
N GLY A 398 -21.10 18.18 32.65
CA GLY A 398 -21.47 17.54 33.92
C GLY A 398 -21.47 18.51 35.10
N ILE A 399 -20.44 19.35 35.22
CA ILE A 399 -20.37 20.38 36.27
C ILE A 399 -21.50 21.40 36.11
N PHE A 400 -21.74 21.92 34.91
CA PHE A 400 -22.81 22.89 34.67
C PHE A 400 -24.21 22.31 34.87
N THR A 401 -24.44 21.04 34.56
CA THR A 401 -25.71 20.36 34.84
C THR A 401 -25.93 20.15 36.34
N ILE A 402 -24.88 19.83 37.12
CA ILE A 402 -24.95 19.78 38.59
C ILE A 402 -25.26 21.16 39.16
N LEU A 403 -24.61 22.22 38.66
CA LEU A 403 -24.90 23.60 39.08
C LEU A 403 -26.32 24.04 38.72
N LEU A 404 -26.82 23.63 37.55
CA LEU A 404 -28.20 23.85 37.13
C LEU A 404 -29.18 23.15 38.08
N TRP A 405 -28.92 21.88 38.41
CA TRP A 405 -29.74 21.11 39.34
C TRP A 405 -29.74 21.74 40.74
N TRP A 406 -28.57 22.14 41.24
CA TRP A 406 -28.43 22.83 42.52
C TRP A 406 -29.22 24.15 42.57
N HIS A 407 -29.12 24.97 41.52
CA HIS A 407 -29.90 26.20 41.41
C HIS A 407 -31.40 25.93 41.25
N GLY A 408 -31.78 24.88 40.54
CA GLY A 408 -33.17 24.46 40.34
C GLY A 408 -33.84 24.05 41.66
N MET A 409 -33.17 23.24 42.48
CA MET A 409 -33.69 22.84 43.80
C MET A 409 -33.84 24.01 44.77
N ARG A 410 -32.95 25.01 44.68
CA ARG A 410 -32.97 26.18 45.57
C ARG A 410 -33.95 27.27 45.14
N ALA A 411 -34.49 27.18 43.93
CA ALA A 411 -35.42 28.17 43.39
C ALA A 411 -36.86 27.90 43.88
N PRO A 412 -37.50 28.83 44.61
CA PRO A 412 -38.89 28.66 45.02
C PRO A 412 -39.82 28.76 43.81
N SER A 413 -40.56 27.68 43.51
CA SER A 413 -41.66 27.71 42.53
C SER A 413 -43.01 27.91 43.25
N ARG A 414 -43.78 28.91 42.82
CA ARG A 414 -45.15 29.20 43.33
C ARG A 414 -46.22 28.96 42.26
N LEU A 415 -45.87 28.22 41.21
CA LEU A 415 -46.73 27.89 40.07
C LEU A 415 -47.55 26.64 40.39
N ALA A 416 -48.86 26.65 40.14
CA ALA A 416 -49.73 25.48 40.37
C ALA A 416 -49.85 24.56 39.14
N MET A 417 -49.66 25.10 37.93
CA MET A 417 -49.71 24.35 36.68
C MET A 417 -48.76 24.97 35.65
N ASP A 418 -48.39 24.20 34.62
CA ASP A 418 -47.57 24.66 33.50
C ASP A 418 -48.34 25.71 32.66
N PRO A 419 -47.85 26.95 32.52
CA PRO A 419 -48.53 28.04 31.81
C PRO A 419 -48.39 27.96 30.28
N ALA A 420 -48.19 26.76 29.72
CA ALA A 420 -47.89 26.57 28.30
C ALA A 420 -49.06 26.86 27.34
N SER A 421 -50.31 26.88 27.80
CA SER A 421 -51.46 27.24 26.97
C SER A 421 -51.96 28.66 27.23
N LEU A 422 -52.61 29.26 26.23
CA LEU A 422 -53.32 30.53 26.38
C LEU A 422 -54.37 30.41 27.50
N GLY A 423 -55.10 29.29 27.56
CA GLY A 423 -56.08 28.99 28.63
C GLY A 423 -55.48 28.92 30.04
N SER A 424 -54.29 28.31 30.21
CA SER A 424 -53.60 28.30 31.51
C SER A 424 -53.14 29.70 31.94
N LEU A 425 -52.67 30.53 31.00
CA LEU A 425 -52.32 31.93 31.32
C LEU A 425 -53.55 32.75 31.71
N ILE A 426 -54.69 32.53 31.05
CA ILE A 426 -55.98 33.15 31.40
C ILE A 426 -56.37 32.78 32.83
N SER A 427 -56.34 31.49 33.20
CA SER A 427 -56.70 31.04 34.56
C SER A 427 -55.83 31.64 35.68
N ILE A 428 -54.56 31.95 35.40
CA ILE A 428 -53.64 32.56 36.39
C ILE A 428 -53.90 34.07 36.54
N CYS A 429 -54.53 34.72 35.55
CA CYS A 429 -54.69 36.17 35.50
C CYS A 429 -56.13 36.66 35.70
N GLN A 430 -57.12 35.81 35.43
CA GLN A 430 -58.56 36.10 35.49
C GLN A 430 -59.00 36.75 36.81
N ASN A 431 -58.46 36.27 37.94
CA ASN A 431 -58.85 36.75 39.28
C ASN A 431 -57.97 37.91 39.81
N SER A 432 -57.23 38.59 38.93
CA SER A 432 -56.39 39.75 39.27
C SER A 432 -56.84 41.00 38.52
N SER A 433 -57.92 41.64 38.99
CA SER A 433 -58.50 42.84 38.35
C SER A 433 -57.49 43.99 38.18
N LYS A 434 -56.70 44.29 39.22
CA LYS A 434 -55.63 45.32 39.16
C LYS A 434 -54.56 45.04 38.11
N LEU A 435 -54.32 43.78 37.74
CA LEU A 435 -53.40 43.40 36.69
C LEU A 435 -54.05 43.66 35.32
N LEU A 436 -55.27 43.15 35.12
CA LEU A 436 -56.01 43.28 33.87
C LEU A 436 -56.29 44.75 33.52
N ASP A 437 -56.71 45.58 34.48
CA ASP A 437 -56.95 47.01 34.28
C ASP A 437 -55.69 47.76 33.82
N LYS A 438 -54.51 47.39 34.35
CA LYS A 438 -53.24 48.01 33.95
C LYS A 438 -52.79 47.63 32.53
N PHE A 439 -53.23 46.48 32.01
CA PHE A 439 -52.93 46.00 30.64
C PHE A 439 -54.05 46.34 29.63
N ALA A 440 -55.25 46.71 30.09
CA ALA A 440 -56.35 47.13 29.23
C ALA A 440 -55.97 48.34 28.35
N GLY A 441 -56.34 48.31 27.07
CA GLY A 441 -56.06 49.38 26.11
C GLY A 441 -54.61 49.46 25.61
N LYS A 442 -53.73 48.53 26.02
CA LYS A 442 -52.30 48.50 25.65
C LYS A 442 -51.96 47.45 24.58
N GLY A 443 -52.96 46.81 23.96
CA GLY A 443 -52.77 45.74 22.97
C GLY A 443 -52.10 46.16 21.66
N CYS A 444 -52.18 47.45 21.30
CA CYS A 444 -51.60 48.03 20.08
C CYS A 444 -50.21 48.66 20.29
N LEU A 445 -49.65 48.65 21.51
CA LEU A 445 -48.33 49.23 21.79
C LEU A 445 -47.19 48.35 21.24
N THR A 446 -46.12 48.99 20.78
CA THR A 446 -44.85 48.31 20.43
C THR A 446 -44.19 47.70 21.66
N ASP A 447 -43.22 46.78 21.47
CA ASP A 447 -42.52 46.14 22.59
C ASP A 447 -41.78 47.16 23.48
N GLU A 448 -41.12 48.11 22.85
CA GLU A 448 -40.36 49.17 23.52
C GLU A 448 -41.27 50.05 24.39
N ASN A 449 -42.37 50.55 23.81
CA ASN A 449 -43.32 51.42 24.51
C ASN A 449 -44.07 50.66 25.62
N LEU A 450 -44.35 49.37 25.42
CA LEU A 450 -44.98 48.52 26.43
C LEU A 450 -44.02 48.21 27.59
N ARG A 451 -42.71 48.04 27.34
CA ARG A 451 -41.70 47.88 28.39
C ARG A 451 -41.53 49.16 29.21
N GLU A 452 -41.49 50.31 28.55
CA GLU A 452 -41.40 51.63 29.17
C GLU A 452 -42.62 51.89 30.08
N ALA A 453 -43.84 51.59 29.60
CA ALA A 453 -45.08 51.77 30.37
C ALA A 453 -45.16 50.95 31.68
N PHE A 454 -44.29 49.95 31.85
CA PHE A 454 -44.27 49.07 33.02
C PHE A 454 -42.89 49.02 33.72
N GLN A 455 -41.96 49.90 33.35
CA GLN A 455 -40.57 49.89 33.84
C GLN A 455 -40.49 49.95 35.38
N ASP A 456 -41.37 50.75 36.02
CA ASP A 456 -41.39 50.96 37.47
C ASP A 456 -42.28 49.98 38.25
N LYS A 457 -42.91 49.00 37.57
CA LYS A 457 -43.85 48.08 38.21
C LYS A 457 -43.17 46.75 38.58
N ARG A 458 -43.50 46.22 39.76
CA ARG A 458 -43.07 44.88 40.20
C ARG A 458 -44.23 43.90 40.14
N PHE A 459 -43.92 42.69 39.69
CA PHE A 459 -44.87 41.59 39.60
C PHE A 459 -44.47 40.48 40.57
N GLN A 460 -45.44 40.00 41.33
CA GLN A 460 -45.28 38.93 42.31
C GLN A 460 -46.28 37.80 42.03
N LEU A 461 -45.79 36.56 42.07
CA LEU A 461 -46.64 35.37 41.95
C LEU A 461 -47.00 34.87 43.35
N VAL A 462 -48.30 34.72 43.62
CA VAL A 462 -48.82 34.24 44.91
C VAL A 462 -49.37 32.82 44.72
N CYS A 463 -48.94 31.86 45.56
CA CYS A 463 -49.47 30.49 45.49
C CYS A 463 -50.93 30.46 45.98
N GLY A 464 -51.79 29.69 45.32
CA GLY A 464 -53.12 29.33 45.82
C GLY A 464 -53.10 28.65 47.20
N CYS A 465 -51.97 28.06 47.58
CA CYS A 465 -51.67 27.56 48.93
C CYS A 465 -51.87 28.61 50.05
N GLN A 466 -51.77 29.90 49.73
CA GLN A 466 -51.78 31.03 50.68
C GLN A 466 -53.08 31.83 50.65
N THR A 467 -54.03 31.50 49.76
CA THR A 467 -55.29 32.24 49.56
C THR A 467 -56.49 31.34 49.85
N ARG A 468 -57.58 31.92 50.40
CA ARG A 468 -58.83 31.20 50.70
C ARG A 468 -59.47 30.53 49.47
N PHE A 469 -59.15 31.00 48.26
CA PHE A 469 -59.72 30.57 46.99
C PHE A 469 -58.90 29.48 46.26
N LYS A 470 -57.77 28.99 46.82
CA LYS A 470 -56.89 27.95 46.21
C LYS A 470 -56.33 28.26 44.82
N GLU A 471 -56.43 29.50 44.33
CA GLU A 471 -55.99 29.89 42.99
C GLU A 471 -54.65 30.65 42.99
N THR A 472 -53.79 30.34 42.03
CA THR A 472 -52.53 31.07 41.80
C THR A 472 -52.77 32.34 40.99
N ILE A 473 -52.37 33.49 41.53
CA ILE A 473 -52.57 34.79 40.88
C ILE A 473 -51.28 35.59 40.75
N ILE A 474 -51.18 36.36 39.66
CA ILE A 474 -50.12 37.35 39.45
C ILE A 474 -50.60 38.70 39.99
N LYS A 475 -49.93 39.23 41.02
CA LYS A 475 -50.20 40.55 41.61
C LYS A 475 -49.19 41.60 41.15
N VAL A 476 -49.66 42.83 40.96
CA VAL A 476 -48.81 44.01 40.78
C VAL A 476 -48.53 44.61 42.16
N VAL A 477 -47.25 44.66 42.54
CA VAL A 477 -46.76 45.29 43.77
C VAL A 477 -46.31 46.70 43.37
N ASP A 478 -47.12 47.71 43.69
CA ASP A 478 -46.75 49.12 43.46
C ASP A 478 -45.68 49.57 44.46
N ILE A 479 -44.71 50.36 44.00
CA ILE A 479 -43.64 50.95 44.86
C ILE A 479 -44.01 52.39 45.30
N ARG A 480 -45.22 52.87 45.03
CA ARG A 480 -45.70 54.15 45.59
C ARG A 480 -47.08 53.96 46.19
N GLU A 481 -47.15 54.06 47.52
CA GLU A 481 -48.38 54.42 48.21
C GLU A 481 -48.79 55.81 47.70
N GLU A 482 -49.84 55.88 46.90
CA GLU A 482 -50.62 57.11 46.78
C GLU A 482 -51.50 57.19 48.02
N PHE A 483 -51.05 58.01 48.98
CA PHE A 483 -51.89 58.50 50.06
C PHE A 483 -52.99 59.37 49.43
N CYS A 484 -54.25 59.02 49.63
CA CYS A 484 -55.37 59.89 49.28
C CYS A 484 -55.33 61.14 50.15
N GLU A 485 -55.27 62.32 49.52
CA GLU A 485 -56.01 63.47 50.02
C GLU A 485 -56.68 64.21 48.85
N SER A 486 -57.93 64.54 49.09
CA SER A 486 -58.89 65.12 48.15
C SER A 486 -58.48 66.53 47.71
N GLN A 487 -58.27 66.74 46.41
CA GLN A 487 -58.55 68.04 45.80
C GLN A 487 -58.81 67.89 44.30
N ARG A 488 -60.06 68.13 43.89
CA ARG A 488 -60.41 68.35 42.49
C ARG A 488 -59.68 69.60 42.01
N ILE A 489 -58.60 69.42 41.26
CA ILE A 489 -58.05 70.44 40.38
C ILE A 489 -58.03 69.84 38.99
N SER A 490 -59.00 70.28 38.19
CA SER A 490 -59.09 70.04 36.76
C SER A 490 -57.90 70.70 36.05
N ILE A 491 -57.02 69.86 35.51
CA ILE A 491 -56.06 70.17 34.45
C ILE A 491 -56.28 69.08 33.38
N PRO A 492 -56.29 69.40 32.07
CA PRO A 492 -56.75 68.49 31.03
C PRO A 492 -55.78 67.32 30.93
N ASP A 493 -56.26 66.09 31.08
CA ASP A 493 -55.54 64.92 30.60
C ASP A 493 -55.31 65.14 29.11
N SER A 494 -54.05 65.38 28.75
CA SER A 494 -53.62 65.36 27.37
C SER A 494 -53.91 63.96 26.83
N ASP A 495 -54.91 63.92 25.96
CA ASP A 495 -55.13 62.87 24.97
C ASP A 495 -53.81 62.52 24.28
N ILE A 496 -53.04 61.59 24.84
CA ILE A 496 -52.16 60.76 24.03
C ILE A 496 -53.10 59.86 23.25
N GLY A 497 -53.44 60.33 22.05
CA GLY A 497 -54.45 59.77 21.16
C GLY A 497 -54.49 58.24 21.15
N LEU A 498 -55.44 57.68 21.89
CA LEU A 498 -55.88 56.29 21.88
C LEU A 498 -56.71 56.00 20.63
N SER A 499 -56.19 56.39 19.47
CA SER A 499 -56.77 56.15 18.15
C SER A 499 -55.69 55.90 17.08
N GLN A 500 -54.62 55.16 17.40
CA GLN A 500 -53.77 54.59 16.35
C GLN A 500 -54.47 53.35 15.74
N GLY A 501 -55.34 53.61 14.77
CA GLY A 501 -56.00 52.58 13.95
C GLY A 501 -55.09 51.88 12.93
N HIS A 502 -53.78 52.09 12.96
CA HIS A 502 -52.83 51.47 12.04
C HIS A 502 -51.52 51.12 12.77
N TYR A 503 -51.19 49.82 12.85
CA TYR A 503 -49.91 49.32 13.32
C TYR A 503 -49.18 48.63 12.17
N SER A 504 -47.85 48.74 12.14
CA SER A 504 -47.02 47.95 11.23
C SER A 504 -46.69 46.60 11.88
N PRO A 505 -46.97 45.46 11.24
CA PRO A 505 -46.65 44.16 11.82
C PRO A 505 -45.13 43.98 12.02
N ILE A 506 -44.71 43.57 13.21
CA ILE A 506 -43.30 43.29 13.50
C ILE A 506 -42.87 42.01 12.78
N LYS A 507 -41.73 42.08 12.07
CA LYS A 507 -41.12 40.93 11.37
C LYS A 507 -39.92 40.41 12.16
N PRO A 508 -40.04 39.29 12.90
CA PRO A 508 -38.93 38.76 13.68
C PRO A 508 -37.82 38.29 12.74
N LEU A 509 -36.56 38.50 13.13
CA LEU A 509 -35.39 38.32 12.28
C LEU A 509 -35.38 36.96 11.54
N ALA A 510 -35.64 35.86 12.25
CA ALA A 510 -35.64 34.51 11.68
C ALA A 510 -36.79 34.22 10.70
N LEU A 511 -37.90 34.97 10.74
CA LEU A 511 -39.05 34.81 9.80
C LEU A 511 -39.06 35.88 8.69
N ARG A 512 -38.05 36.75 8.62
CA ARG A 512 -37.91 37.70 7.51
C ARG A 512 -37.60 36.94 6.21
N LYS A 513 -38.24 37.37 5.12
CA LYS A 513 -37.99 36.80 3.78
C LYS A 513 -36.53 36.96 3.35
N GLU A 514 -35.87 38.05 3.74
CA GLU A 514 -34.44 38.30 3.46
C GLU A 514 -33.52 37.25 4.11
N VAL A 515 -33.76 36.92 5.39
CA VAL A 515 -32.98 35.92 6.12
C VAL A 515 -33.26 34.52 5.57
N GLY A 516 -34.52 34.22 5.25
CA GLY A 516 -34.89 32.98 4.57
C GLY A 516 -34.23 32.84 3.20
N ALA A 517 -34.15 33.92 2.41
CA ALA A 517 -33.46 33.93 1.12
C ALA A 517 -31.95 33.67 1.27
N MET A 518 -31.29 34.27 2.27
CA MET A 518 -29.89 33.96 2.58
C MET A 518 -29.70 32.49 2.94
N VAL A 519 -30.56 31.92 3.80
CA VAL A 519 -30.47 30.52 4.23
C VAL A 519 -30.73 29.54 3.09
N ILE A 520 -31.63 29.87 2.16
CA ILE A 520 -31.84 29.08 0.93
C ILE A 520 -30.59 29.16 0.05
N LEU A 521 -30.05 30.35 -0.16
CA LEU A 521 -28.84 30.58 -0.97
C LEU A 521 -27.64 29.81 -0.43
N THR A 522 -27.41 29.79 0.88
CA THR A 522 -26.31 29.03 1.48
C THR A 522 -26.47 27.52 1.27
N MET A 523 -27.67 26.98 1.45
CA MET A 523 -27.92 25.54 1.22
C MET A 523 -27.82 25.15 -0.26
N THR A 524 -28.31 25.98 -1.19
CA THR A 524 -28.15 25.71 -2.62
C THR A 524 -26.70 25.78 -3.06
N THR A 525 -25.91 26.71 -2.47
CA THR A 525 -24.47 26.82 -2.73
C THR A 525 -23.72 25.61 -2.20
N ALA A 526 -24.09 25.09 -1.02
CA ALA A 526 -23.52 23.86 -0.48
C ALA A 526 -23.80 22.64 -1.37
N ILE A 527 -25.04 22.47 -1.86
CA ILE A 527 -25.38 21.39 -2.81
C ILE A 527 -24.52 21.52 -4.08
N ALA A 528 -24.42 22.73 -4.66
CA ALA A 528 -23.61 22.96 -5.86
C ALA A 528 -22.12 22.66 -5.63
N ALA A 529 -21.58 23.04 -4.47
CA ALA A 529 -20.20 22.74 -4.11
C ALA A 529 -19.94 21.23 -3.97
N LEU A 530 -20.84 20.48 -3.31
CA LEU A 530 -20.72 19.03 -3.18
C LEU A 530 -20.78 18.31 -4.54
N VAL A 531 -21.67 18.76 -5.43
CA VAL A 531 -21.77 18.22 -6.80
C VAL A 531 -20.52 18.56 -7.61
N TYR A 532 -20.01 19.79 -7.50
CA TYR A 532 -18.78 20.21 -8.16
C TYR A 532 -17.58 19.37 -7.71
N LEU A 533 -17.40 19.18 -6.40
CA LEU A 533 -16.32 18.35 -5.86
C LEU A 533 -16.41 16.91 -6.36
N LYS A 534 -17.62 16.35 -6.48
CA LYS A 534 -17.80 14.99 -7.02
C LYS A 534 -17.44 14.90 -8.51
N LEU A 535 -17.75 15.92 -9.30
CA LEU A 535 -17.38 15.98 -10.71
C LEU A 535 -15.86 16.13 -10.88
N GLU A 536 -15.21 16.93 -10.04
CA GLU A 536 -13.76 17.10 -10.08
C GLU A 536 -13.02 15.84 -9.62
N GLU A 537 -13.51 15.15 -8.58
CA GLU A 537 -13.03 13.84 -8.14
C GLU A 537 -13.02 12.84 -9.31
N GLN A 538 -14.12 12.77 -10.09
CA GLN A 538 -14.23 11.89 -11.25
C GLN A 538 -13.31 12.28 -12.40
N ARG A 539 -13.00 13.57 -12.56
CA ARG A 539 -12.14 14.08 -13.64
C ARG A 539 -10.66 13.86 -13.36
N VAL A 540 -10.22 14.12 -12.13
CA VAL A 540 -8.81 14.11 -11.73
C VAL A 540 -8.40 12.76 -11.13
N GLY A 541 -9.36 11.94 -10.68
CA GLY A 541 -9.10 10.67 -10.00
C GLY A 541 -8.77 10.87 -8.52
N GLY A 542 -9.47 11.80 -7.85
CA GLY A 542 -9.20 12.26 -6.48
C GLY A 542 -8.21 13.42 -6.39
N GLU A 543 -8.31 14.25 -5.35
CA GLU A 543 -7.40 15.38 -5.13
C GLU A 543 -6.09 14.95 -4.43
N SER A 544 -4.95 15.50 -4.86
CA SER A 544 -3.62 15.18 -4.34
C SER A 544 -3.34 15.88 -3.01
N LEU A 545 -2.71 15.16 -2.08
CA LEU A 545 -2.44 15.59 -0.72
C LEU A 545 -0.98 16.06 -0.52
N LEU A 546 -0.80 17.23 0.10
CA LEU A 546 0.51 17.81 0.48
C LEU A 546 0.57 18.24 1.96
N ARG A 547 -0.30 17.71 2.84
CA ARG A 547 -0.45 18.22 4.22
C ARG A 547 -0.51 17.15 5.30
N GLU A 548 -0.13 17.52 6.53
CA GLU A 548 -0.08 16.65 7.71
C GLU A 548 -1.45 16.07 8.12
N PRO A 549 -1.49 14.82 8.65
CA PRO A 549 -2.73 14.07 8.92
C PRO A 549 -3.70 14.75 9.91
N ILE A 550 -3.20 15.57 10.83
CA ILE A 550 -4.02 16.26 11.83
C ILE A 550 -4.86 17.37 11.20
N PHE A 551 -4.30 18.10 10.23
CA PHE A 551 -5.01 19.20 9.58
C PHE A 551 -6.10 18.70 8.62
N LEU A 552 -5.93 17.48 8.12
CA LEU A 552 -6.86 16.82 7.20
C LEU A 552 -8.15 16.42 7.91
N GLN A 553 -8.08 15.83 9.11
CA GLN A 553 -9.28 15.52 9.91
C GLN A 553 -10.15 16.76 10.22
N ILE A 554 -9.54 17.95 10.34
CA ILE A 554 -10.27 19.20 10.54
C ILE A 554 -11.00 19.64 9.25
N LEU A 555 -10.30 19.57 8.11
CA LEU A 555 -10.86 19.97 6.82
C LEU A 555 -11.95 19.00 6.35
N GLU A 556 -11.73 17.70 6.57
CA GLU A 556 -12.56 16.61 6.07
C GLU A 556 -13.78 16.36 6.96
N ASN A 557 -13.62 16.30 8.29
CA ASN A 557 -14.72 15.88 9.17
C ASN A 557 -15.30 17.06 9.97
N TYR A 558 -14.47 17.97 10.48
CA TYR A 558 -14.93 19.04 11.37
C TYR A 558 -15.72 20.15 10.64
N ILE A 559 -15.18 20.71 9.54
CA ILE A 559 -15.84 21.82 8.82
C ILE A 559 -17.23 21.43 8.29
N PRO A 560 -17.41 20.29 7.59
CA PRO A 560 -18.72 19.88 7.10
C PRO A 560 -19.72 19.59 8.23
N THR A 561 -19.27 18.98 9.32
CA THR A 561 -20.11 18.73 10.50
C THR A 561 -20.52 20.04 11.17
N MET A 562 -19.59 21.00 11.29
CA MET A 562 -19.89 22.32 11.86
C MET A 562 -20.97 23.05 11.04
N PHE A 563 -20.87 23.02 9.71
CA PHE A 563 -21.90 23.56 8.82
C PHE A 563 -23.28 22.93 9.09
N ALA A 564 -23.34 21.60 9.24
CA ALA A 564 -24.59 20.91 9.58
C ALA A 564 -25.17 21.34 10.95
N THR A 565 -24.30 21.48 11.96
CA THR A 565 -24.70 21.88 13.32
C THR A 565 -25.18 23.33 13.45
N LEU A 566 -24.94 24.18 12.44
CA LEU A 566 -25.50 25.54 12.40
C LEU A 566 -26.95 25.58 11.92
N LEU A 567 -27.35 24.63 11.07
CA LEU A 567 -28.71 24.56 10.51
C LEU A 567 -29.73 24.09 11.55
N GLU A 568 -29.37 23.16 12.43
CA GLU A 568 -30.30 22.60 13.42
C GLU A 568 -30.85 23.66 14.40
N PRO A 569 -30.02 24.47 15.10
CA PRO A 569 -30.53 25.48 16.02
C PRO A 569 -31.39 26.55 15.32
N PHE A 570 -31.11 26.84 14.06
CA PHE A 570 -31.91 27.73 13.24
C PHE A 570 -33.31 27.15 13.02
N TRP A 571 -33.42 25.89 12.58
CA TRP A 571 -34.72 25.24 12.39
C TRP A 571 -35.50 25.06 13.69
N VAL A 572 -34.82 24.77 14.80
CA VAL A 572 -35.43 24.71 16.14
C VAL A 572 -36.01 26.07 16.54
N LEU A 573 -35.30 27.17 16.29
CA LEU A 573 -35.79 28.52 16.56
C LEU A 573 -37.00 28.87 15.70
N VAL A 574 -36.95 28.59 14.39
CA VAL A 574 -38.06 28.81 13.47
C VAL A 574 -39.29 28.00 13.88
N ASN A 575 -39.10 26.72 14.23
CA ASN A 575 -40.17 25.86 14.73
C ASN A 575 -40.82 26.44 15.99
N ARG A 576 -40.00 26.92 16.93
CA ARG A 576 -40.48 27.52 18.17
C ARG A 576 -41.29 28.80 17.92
N LEU A 577 -40.83 29.66 17.02
CA LEU A 577 -41.55 30.89 16.63
C LEU A 577 -42.87 30.56 15.92
N LEU A 578 -42.92 29.50 15.13
CA LEU A 578 -44.16 29.08 14.48
C LEU A 578 -45.14 28.44 15.47
N CYS A 579 -44.67 27.61 16.41
CA CYS A 579 -45.50 27.04 17.48
C CYS A 579 -46.23 28.11 18.30
N ILE A 580 -45.62 29.28 18.51
CA ILE A 580 -46.25 30.38 19.26
C ILE A 580 -47.16 31.25 18.38
N ILE A 581 -46.84 31.44 17.10
CA ILE A 581 -47.68 32.21 16.17
C ILE A 581 -48.91 31.39 15.73
N GLN A 582 -48.79 30.07 15.61
CA GLN A 582 -49.81 29.19 15.04
C GLN A 582 -51.20 29.34 15.70
N PRO A 583 -51.35 29.33 17.04
CA PRO A 583 -52.65 29.56 17.68
C PRO A 583 -53.27 30.93 17.34
N PHE A 584 -52.45 31.98 17.24
CA PHE A 584 -52.92 33.31 16.86
C PHE A 584 -53.30 33.38 15.37
N LYS A 585 -52.61 32.64 14.51
CA LYS A 585 -52.94 32.52 13.08
C LYS A 585 -54.26 31.80 12.88
N ASP A 586 -54.50 30.75 13.66
CA ASP A 586 -55.76 30.00 13.65
C ASP A 586 -56.92 30.85 14.18
N LEU A 587 -56.69 31.68 15.21
CA LEU A 587 -57.68 32.65 15.70
C LEU A 587 -57.93 33.80 14.71
N TRP A 588 -56.91 34.26 13.98
CA TRP A 588 -57.05 35.31 12.96
C TRP A 588 -57.91 34.86 11.78
N ASN A 589 -57.77 33.59 11.36
CA ASN A 589 -58.59 33.02 10.29
C ASN A 589 -60.06 32.80 10.71
N GLY A 590 -60.40 32.93 12.00
CA GLY A 590 -61.76 32.93 12.55
C GLY A 590 -62.37 31.53 12.80
N GLN A 591 -63.42 31.49 13.63
CA GLN A 591 -64.31 30.34 13.88
C GLN A 591 -63.62 29.02 14.31
N ARG A 592 -62.56 29.08 15.12
CA ARG A 592 -61.86 27.88 15.61
C ARG A 592 -62.28 27.47 17.03
N SER A 593 -62.36 26.16 17.26
CA SER A 593 -62.71 25.57 18.55
C SER A 593 -61.62 25.80 19.62
N ALA A 594 -62.02 25.89 20.89
CA ALA A 594 -61.11 26.11 22.02
C ALA A 594 -59.99 25.06 22.12
N ASN A 595 -60.23 23.80 21.73
CA ASN A 595 -59.22 22.73 21.76
C ASN A 595 -58.13 22.88 20.69
N SER A 596 -58.47 23.47 19.54
CA SER A 596 -57.52 23.70 18.44
C SER A 596 -56.71 25.01 18.58
N SER A 597 -57.18 25.97 19.38
CA SER A 597 -56.58 27.32 19.50
C SER A 597 -56.13 27.65 20.93
N ILE A 598 -57.06 27.90 21.87
CA ILE A 598 -56.76 28.43 23.22
C ILE A 598 -56.10 27.38 24.13
N ASN A 599 -56.54 26.13 24.04
CA ASN A 599 -55.98 25.01 24.81
C ASN A 599 -54.83 24.30 24.08
N ALA A 600 -54.38 24.83 22.94
CA ALA A 600 -53.29 24.22 22.17
C ALA A 600 -51.97 24.32 22.94
N ARG A 601 -51.39 23.18 23.31
CA ARG A 601 -50.17 23.08 24.13
C ARG A 601 -48.90 22.89 23.29
N TYR A 602 -48.71 23.68 22.23
CA TYR A 602 -47.56 23.54 21.34
C TYR A 602 -46.22 23.97 21.98
N THR A 603 -46.24 24.82 23.01
CA THR A 603 -45.05 25.33 23.70
C THR A 603 -44.60 24.47 24.90
N SER A 604 -45.41 23.47 25.30
CA SER A 604 -45.16 22.60 26.47
C SER A 604 -44.19 21.45 26.20
N VAL A 605 -43.85 21.19 24.93
CA VAL A 605 -43.08 20.02 24.51
C VAL A 605 -41.91 20.50 23.64
N PRO A 606 -40.72 19.85 23.72
CA PRO A 606 -39.63 20.12 22.81
C PRO A 606 -40.08 20.11 21.35
N PRO A 607 -39.61 21.06 20.51
CA PRO A 607 -40.14 21.25 19.16
C PRO A 607 -40.09 19.98 18.28
N GLN A 608 -39.11 19.10 18.51
CA GLN A 608 -38.97 17.81 17.81
C GLN A 608 -40.13 16.83 18.07
N LEU A 609 -40.74 16.91 19.26
CA LEU A 609 -41.80 15.98 19.70
C LEU A 609 -43.21 16.52 19.43
N VAL A 610 -43.33 17.71 18.81
CA VAL A 610 -44.62 18.34 18.47
C VAL A 610 -45.25 17.73 17.20
N ILE A 611 -44.50 16.94 16.42
CA ILE A 611 -44.92 16.33 15.13
C ILE A 611 -46.29 15.67 15.22
N TRP A 612 -46.48 14.76 16.18
CA TRP A 612 -47.71 13.99 16.29
C TRP A 612 -48.94 14.87 16.63
N ARG A 613 -48.73 15.89 17.46
CA ARG A 613 -49.79 16.83 17.84
C ARG A 613 -50.16 17.75 16.68
N ALA A 614 -49.16 18.24 15.94
CA ALA A 614 -49.33 19.08 14.76
C ALA A 614 -49.97 18.32 13.58
N ALA A 615 -49.65 17.03 13.42
CA ALA A 615 -50.28 16.17 12.43
C ALA A 615 -51.77 15.95 12.75
N LYS A 616 -52.10 15.67 14.03
CA LYS A 616 -53.48 15.50 14.49
C LYS A 616 -54.33 16.77 14.32
N SER A 617 -53.72 17.96 14.37
CA SER A 617 -54.39 19.24 14.16
C SER A 617 -54.41 19.72 12.71
N GLY A 618 -53.80 18.99 11.77
CA GLY A 618 -53.76 19.34 10.35
C GLY A 618 -52.74 20.43 9.98
N HIS A 619 -51.74 20.71 10.82
CA HIS A 619 -50.75 21.78 10.60
C HIS A 619 -49.52 21.24 9.84
N LEU A 620 -49.67 20.97 8.54
CA LEU A 620 -48.65 20.31 7.70
C LEU A 620 -47.30 21.05 7.63
N VAL A 621 -47.30 22.39 7.61
CA VAL A 621 -46.07 23.20 7.60
C VAL A 621 -45.29 23.02 8.90
N LEU A 622 -45.99 22.93 10.03
CA LEU A 622 -45.39 22.70 11.34
C LEU A 622 -44.80 21.29 11.43
N VAL A 623 -45.49 20.29 10.88
CA VAL A 623 -45.00 18.92 10.74
C VAL A 623 -43.70 18.88 9.91
N ALA A 624 -43.66 19.56 8.76
CA ALA A 624 -42.50 19.60 7.88
C ALA A 624 -41.26 20.20 8.57
N ILE A 625 -41.43 21.31 9.31
CA ILE A 625 -40.31 21.98 10.00
C ILE A 625 -39.81 21.16 11.20
N CYS A 626 -40.70 20.49 11.91
CA CYS A 626 -40.29 19.54 12.95
C CYS A 626 -39.49 18.36 12.36
N LEU A 627 -39.88 17.87 11.18
CA LEU A 627 -39.19 16.81 10.46
C LEU A 627 -37.81 17.28 9.94
N LEU A 628 -37.69 18.52 9.46
CA LEU A 628 -36.40 19.11 9.11
C LEU A 628 -35.46 19.21 10.31
N ALA A 629 -35.95 19.65 11.46
CA ALA A 629 -35.14 19.75 12.67
C ALA A 629 -34.58 18.38 13.11
N LEU A 630 -35.34 17.30 12.91
CA LEU A 630 -34.84 15.93 13.13
C LEU A 630 -33.82 15.50 12.08
N LEU A 631 -34.11 15.73 10.80
CA LEU A 631 -33.20 15.36 9.70
C LEU A 631 -31.89 16.15 9.70
N SER A 632 -31.84 17.32 10.34
CA SER A 632 -30.60 18.09 10.49
C SER A 632 -29.51 17.31 11.26
N ASN A 633 -29.89 16.42 12.17
CA ASN A 633 -28.96 15.52 12.84
C ASN A 633 -28.39 14.46 11.88
N LEU A 634 -29.23 13.95 10.96
CA LEU A 634 -28.78 13.02 9.91
C LEU A 634 -27.82 13.69 8.92
N LEU A 635 -28.02 14.98 8.63
CA LEU A 635 -27.11 15.77 7.81
C LEU A 635 -25.72 15.89 8.44
N ALA A 636 -25.63 16.06 9.76
CA ALA A 636 -24.35 16.12 10.47
C ALA A 636 -23.58 14.79 10.38
N VAL A 637 -24.28 13.66 10.49
CA VAL A 637 -23.69 12.33 10.31
C VAL A 637 -23.23 12.11 8.86
N GLY A 638 -24.06 12.48 7.88
CA GLY A 638 -23.72 12.34 6.46
C GLY A 638 -22.53 13.18 6.04
N LEU A 639 -22.45 14.44 6.48
CA LEU A 639 -21.34 15.32 6.14
C LEU A 639 -20.05 14.98 6.89
N GLY A 640 -20.14 14.43 8.12
CA GLY A 640 -18.97 14.03 8.90
C GLY A 640 -18.26 12.76 8.43
N GLY A 641 -18.86 11.97 7.53
CA GLY A 641 -18.27 10.77 6.92
C GLY A 641 -18.14 10.87 5.40
N LEU A 642 -18.11 12.08 4.86
CA LEU A 642 -18.18 12.32 3.42
C LEU A 642 -16.87 12.02 2.70
N PHE A 643 -15.72 12.35 3.30
CA PHE A 643 -14.41 12.23 2.68
C PHE A 643 -13.67 11.01 3.24
N ASN A 644 -13.04 10.22 2.37
CA ASN A 644 -12.23 9.06 2.71
C ASN A 644 -10.91 9.06 1.93
N GLU A 645 -9.83 8.66 2.59
CA GLU A 645 -8.51 8.51 1.97
C GLU A 645 -8.35 7.11 1.35
N LYS A 646 -7.93 7.03 0.08
CA LYS A 646 -7.57 5.76 -0.58
C LYS A 646 -6.34 5.93 -1.47
N PRO A 647 -5.45 4.92 -1.57
CA PRO A 647 -4.35 4.94 -2.52
C PRO A 647 -4.88 4.81 -3.95
N ALA A 648 -4.39 5.65 -4.87
CA ALA A 648 -4.78 5.65 -6.27
C ALA A 648 -3.55 5.82 -7.18
N THR A 649 -3.49 5.04 -8.25
CA THR A 649 -2.41 5.10 -9.25
C THR A 649 -2.67 6.19 -10.29
N ILE A 650 -1.72 7.09 -10.46
CA ILE A 650 -1.78 8.23 -11.39
C ILE A 650 -0.88 7.96 -12.57
N ASN A 651 -1.38 8.21 -13.78
CA ASN A 651 -0.60 8.17 -15.01
C ASN A 651 -0.17 9.60 -15.40
N THR A 652 1.13 9.85 -15.44
CA THR A 652 1.71 11.15 -15.84
C THR A 652 2.63 10.95 -17.03
N THR A 653 2.63 11.87 -17.99
CA THR A 653 3.59 11.84 -19.10
C THR A 653 4.98 12.23 -18.61
N CYS A 654 6.01 11.47 -19.00
CA CYS A 654 7.39 11.76 -18.64
C CYS A 654 8.33 11.53 -19.83
N GLU A 655 9.48 12.20 -19.82
CA GLU A 655 10.52 12.02 -20.83
C GLU A 655 11.58 11.04 -20.34
N VAL A 656 12.02 10.17 -21.23
CA VAL A 656 13.11 9.21 -20.99
C VAL A 656 14.14 9.33 -22.11
N GLN A 657 15.36 8.89 -21.85
CA GLN A 657 16.47 8.94 -22.80
C GLN A 657 16.91 7.54 -23.23
N GLN A 658 17.25 7.39 -24.49
CA GLN A 658 17.76 6.16 -25.11
C GLN A 658 19.15 6.39 -25.71
N THR A 659 20.08 5.49 -25.42
CA THR A 659 21.47 5.56 -25.90
C THR A 659 21.81 4.48 -26.93
N MET A 660 21.18 3.31 -26.85
CA MET A 660 21.35 2.22 -27.81
C MET A 660 20.62 2.56 -29.12
N ARG A 661 21.27 2.34 -30.27
CA ARG A 661 20.68 2.50 -31.59
C ARG A 661 20.10 1.16 -32.07
N PRO A 662 18.99 1.14 -32.83
CA PRO A 662 18.45 -0.09 -33.42
C PRO A 662 19.25 -0.54 -34.66
N SER A 663 20.58 -0.64 -34.54
CA SER A 663 21.46 -1.19 -35.58
C SER A 663 22.67 -1.88 -34.94
N PHE A 664 23.13 -2.97 -35.56
CA PHE A 664 24.25 -3.75 -35.08
C PHE A 664 25.59 -3.11 -35.46
N ASN A 665 26.59 -3.23 -34.58
CA ASN A 665 27.96 -2.81 -34.84
C ASN A 665 28.74 -4.00 -35.45
N ASN A 666 28.89 -4.01 -36.77
CA ASN A 666 29.56 -5.08 -37.51
C ASN A 666 30.99 -5.34 -37.02
N ASP A 667 31.75 -4.29 -36.68
CA ASP A 667 33.14 -4.43 -36.23
C ASP A 667 33.21 -5.16 -34.88
N SER A 668 32.24 -4.92 -34.00
CA SER A 668 32.16 -5.60 -32.70
C SER A 668 31.75 -7.07 -32.84
N VAL A 669 30.75 -7.37 -33.68
CA VAL A 669 30.19 -8.72 -33.90
C VAL A 669 31.25 -9.62 -34.55
N MET A 670 32.00 -9.07 -35.50
CA MET A 670 33.05 -9.78 -36.23
C MET A 670 34.44 -9.69 -35.59
N SER A 671 34.60 -8.98 -34.46
CA SER A 671 35.91 -8.78 -33.82
C SER A 671 36.57 -10.09 -33.38
N ILE A 672 37.90 -10.11 -33.36
CA ILE A 672 38.69 -11.24 -32.85
C ILE A 672 38.42 -11.44 -31.34
N ASP A 673 38.19 -10.37 -30.59
CA ASP A 673 37.88 -10.45 -29.17
C ASP A 673 36.55 -11.12 -28.89
N SER A 674 35.50 -10.80 -29.67
CA SER A 674 34.23 -11.53 -29.61
C SER A 674 34.44 -13.00 -29.95
N GLN A 675 35.20 -13.30 -31.01
CA GLN A 675 35.50 -14.69 -31.40
C GLN A 675 36.20 -15.47 -30.28
N LEU A 676 37.20 -14.88 -29.64
CA LEU A 676 37.93 -15.51 -28.52
C LEU A 676 37.06 -15.66 -27.27
N SER A 677 36.16 -14.70 -27.03
CA SER A 677 35.26 -14.73 -25.86
C SER A 677 34.21 -15.83 -25.95
N PHE A 678 33.83 -16.24 -27.17
CA PHE A 678 32.95 -17.38 -27.41
C PHE A 678 33.71 -18.65 -27.85
N ALA A 679 35.05 -18.60 -27.90
CA ALA A 679 35.89 -19.75 -28.21
C ALA A 679 36.33 -20.51 -26.94
N ARG A 680 36.63 -21.80 -27.14
CA ARG A 680 36.86 -22.88 -26.15
C ARG A 680 37.80 -22.63 -24.97
N SER A 681 38.55 -21.54 -24.90
CA SER A 681 39.51 -21.33 -23.82
C SER A 681 38.84 -21.07 -22.46
N ILE A 682 37.64 -20.47 -22.45
CA ILE A 682 36.88 -20.15 -21.23
C ILE A 682 35.40 -20.42 -21.54
N ALA A 683 34.73 -21.27 -20.76
CA ALA A 683 33.34 -21.64 -21.00
C ALA A 683 32.41 -20.44 -20.75
N TYR A 684 31.70 -19.98 -21.80
CA TYR A 684 30.75 -18.88 -21.70
C TYR A 684 29.34 -19.39 -21.35
N GLU A 685 29.11 -19.66 -20.07
CA GLU A 685 27.89 -20.34 -19.60
C GLU A 685 26.84 -19.41 -18.97
N SER A 686 27.13 -18.10 -18.84
CA SER A 686 26.26 -17.11 -18.20
C SER A 686 24.80 -17.13 -18.71
N PRO A 687 24.51 -17.21 -20.03
CA PRO A 687 23.13 -17.28 -20.52
C PRO A 687 22.39 -18.51 -19.98
N PHE A 688 23.07 -19.65 -19.86
CA PHE A 688 22.47 -20.89 -19.40
C PHE A 688 22.15 -20.85 -17.90
N TYR A 689 23.03 -20.28 -17.08
CA TYR A 689 22.75 -20.08 -15.65
C TYR A 689 21.52 -19.19 -15.44
N ILE A 690 21.32 -18.16 -16.27
CA ILE A 690 20.12 -17.30 -16.19
C ILE A 690 18.85 -18.09 -16.52
N VAL A 691 18.85 -18.83 -17.63
CA VAL A 691 17.68 -19.63 -18.04
C VAL A 691 17.39 -20.75 -17.04
N MET A 692 18.43 -21.45 -16.57
CA MET A 692 18.30 -22.50 -15.57
C MET A 692 17.60 -22.00 -14.30
N ASN A 693 18.03 -20.87 -13.76
CA ASN A 693 17.43 -20.31 -12.53
C ASN A 693 16.02 -19.77 -12.79
N ASN A 694 15.74 -19.21 -13.97
CA ASN A 694 14.39 -18.79 -14.34
C ASN A 694 13.41 -19.98 -14.41
N ILE A 695 13.80 -21.10 -15.04
CA ILE A 695 12.94 -22.29 -15.16
C ILE A 695 12.78 -22.99 -13.81
N SER A 696 13.88 -23.22 -13.08
CA SER A 696 13.88 -24.04 -11.87
C SER A 696 13.42 -23.31 -10.60
N GLN A 697 13.75 -22.03 -10.45
CA GLN A 697 13.48 -21.24 -9.24
C GLN A 697 12.51 -20.07 -9.48
N GLY A 698 12.09 -19.82 -10.73
CA GLY A 698 11.20 -18.70 -11.06
C GLY A 698 11.84 -17.33 -10.89
N THR A 699 13.18 -17.22 -10.99
CA THR A 699 13.88 -15.93 -10.85
C THR A 699 13.45 -14.95 -11.94
N THR A 700 13.41 -13.65 -11.63
CA THR A 700 13.16 -12.62 -12.64
C THR A 700 14.25 -12.66 -13.71
N LEU A 701 13.86 -12.45 -14.96
CA LEU A 701 14.83 -12.30 -16.05
C LEU A 701 15.59 -10.99 -15.90
N PRO A 702 16.79 -10.87 -16.50
CA PRO A 702 17.56 -9.64 -16.46
C PRO A 702 16.76 -8.43 -16.97
N PRO A 703 17.10 -7.20 -16.55
CA PRO A 703 16.44 -6.00 -17.03
C PRO A 703 16.39 -5.95 -18.56
N TRP A 704 15.29 -5.42 -19.09
CA TRP A 704 15.04 -5.26 -20.53
C TRP A 704 14.86 -6.56 -21.31
N VAL A 705 14.69 -7.70 -20.64
CA VAL A 705 14.50 -9.01 -21.29
C VAL A 705 13.19 -9.64 -20.83
N ASN A 706 12.40 -10.15 -21.77
CA ASN A 706 11.36 -11.13 -21.47
C ASN A 706 11.73 -12.49 -22.10
N LYS A 707 10.84 -13.47 -22.09
CA LYS A 707 11.13 -14.81 -22.62
C LYS A 707 11.45 -14.83 -24.13
N ASP A 708 11.09 -13.78 -24.87
CA ASP A 708 10.99 -13.79 -26.33
C ASP A 708 11.86 -12.74 -27.00
N TYR A 709 12.03 -11.59 -26.34
CA TYR A 709 12.65 -10.39 -26.86
C TYR A 709 13.56 -9.73 -25.82
N PHE A 710 14.66 -9.19 -26.31
CA PHE A 710 15.44 -8.16 -25.66
C PHE A 710 14.94 -6.78 -26.14
N PHE A 711 14.64 -5.88 -25.21
CA PHE A 711 14.14 -4.53 -25.51
C PHE A 711 15.27 -3.50 -25.41
N GLN A 712 15.24 -2.51 -26.30
CA GLN A 712 16.19 -1.42 -26.26
C GLN A 712 16.02 -0.61 -24.95
N PRO A 713 17.06 -0.51 -24.11
CA PRO A 713 16.96 0.10 -22.78
C PRO A 713 16.77 1.61 -22.85
N PHE A 714 16.07 2.16 -21.86
CA PHE A 714 15.90 3.60 -21.65
C PHE A 714 16.12 3.97 -20.18
N THR A 715 16.54 5.21 -19.92
CA THR A 715 16.74 5.73 -18.55
C THR A 715 16.03 7.06 -18.37
N SER A 716 15.75 7.45 -17.13
CA SER A 716 15.16 8.77 -16.83
C SER A 716 16.12 9.91 -17.18
N VAL A 717 15.59 11.07 -17.56
CA VAL A 717 16.39 12.26 -17.86
C VAL A 717 17.03 12.80 -16.57
N PRO A 718 18.34 13.10 -16.55
CA PRO A 718 19.02 13.64 -15.37
C PRO A 718 18.34 14.93 -14.87
N GLY A 719 18.01 15.01 -13.58
CA GLY A 719 17.29 16.15 -12.97
C GLY A 719 15.76 16.06 -13.00
N GLN A 720 15.19 15.05 -13.66
CA GLN A 720 13.79 14.63 -13.57
C GLN A 720 13.71 13.17 -13.12
N GLU A 721 14.36 12.83 -11.99
CA GLU A 721 14.13 11.53 -11.37
C GLU A 721 12.68 11.48 -10.87
N ALA A 722 11.80 10.92 -11.69
CA ALA A 722 10.43 10.68 -11.28
C ALA A 722 10.42 9.64 -10.15
N GLU A 723 9.67 9.91 -9.08
CA GLU A 723 9.21 8.90 -8.11
C GLU A 723 8.18 7.94 -8.74
N ALA A 724 8.40 7.56 -10.01
CA ALA A 724 7.53 6.64 -10.72
C ALA A 724 7.89 5.21 -10.35
N GLU A 725 6.88 4.43 -9.96
CA GLU A 725 7.03 3.01 -9.62
C GLU A 725 7.07 2.16 -10.91
N GLU A 726 6.27 2.54 -11.91
CA GLU A 726 6.23 1.88 -13.22
C GLU A 726 6.37 2.89 -14.35
N LEU A 727 7.02 2.47 -15.45
CA LEU A 727 7.30 3.29 -16.60
C LEU A 727 6.90 2.55 -17.89
N THR A 728 5.99 3.12 -18.68
CA THR A 728 5.54 2.54 -19.96
C THR A 728 6.05 3.38 -21.12
N VAL A 729 6.85 2.77 -22.00
CA VAL A 729 7.53 3.47 -23.10
C VAL A 729 7.49 2.63 -24.36
N ARG A 730 7.33 3.29 -25.51
CA ARG A 730 7.42 2.64 -26.82
C ARG A 730 8.88 2.41 -27.20
N THR A 731 9.31 1.16 -27.27
CA THR A 731 10.69 0.78 -27.59
C THR A 731 10.76 -0.42 -28.55
N ARG A 732 11.90 -0.65 -29.17
CA ARG A 732 12.09 -1.76 -30.11
C ARG A 732 12.53 -3.02 -29.38
N GLY A 733 11.91 -4.16 -29.72
CA GLY A 733 12.31 -5.49 -29.29
C GLY A 733 13.12 -6.22 -30.38
N PHE A 734 14.07 -7.03 -29.95
CA PHE A 734 14.94 -7.88 -30.77
C PHE A 734 14.82 -9.32 -30.27
N GLY A 735 14.48 -10.23 -31.16
CA GLY A 735 14.32 -11.64 -30.81
C GLY A 735 14.55 -12.53 -32.02
N VAL A 736 14.35 -13.83 -31.81
CA VAL A 736 14.35 -14.84 -32.87
C VAL A 736 13.08 -15.65 -32.78
N ARG A 737 12.62 -16.19 -33.91
CA ARG A 737 11.57 -17.20 -33.97
C ARG A 737 12.17 -18.44 -34.63
N PRO A 738 12.72 -19.38 -33.85
CA PRO A 738 13.23 -20.62 -34.39
C PRO A 738 12.10 -21.40 -35.06
N SER A 739 12.32 -21.84 -36.29
CA SER A 739 11.44 -22.76 -37.02
C SER A 739 12.02 -24.15 -36.86
N CYS A 740 11.47 -24.94 -35.93
CA CYS A 740 11.94 -26.29 -35.64
C CYS A 740 11.04 -27.35 -36.27
N PHE A 741 11.64 -28.40 -36.82
CA PHE A 741 10.90 -29.56 -37.35
C PHE A 741 11.68 -30.86 -37.12
N VAL A 742 10.94 -31.98 -37.08
CA VAL A 742 11.54 -33.32 -37.00
C VAL A 742 12.05 -33.69 -38.39
N ALA A 743 13.36 -33.85 -38.52
CA ALA A 743 14.00 -34.05 -39.82
C ALA A 743 13.87 -35.51 -40.28
N ASP A 744 14.33 -36.47 -39.48
CA ASP A 744 14.18 -37.90 -39.77
C ASP A 744 14.46 -38.77 -38.52
N THR A 745 14.04 -40.04 -38.58
CA THR A 745 14.44 -41.09 -37.62
C THR A 745 15.26 -42.14 -38.35
N ILE A 746 16.57 -42.16 -38.10
CA ILE A 746 17.54 -42.93 -38.88
C ILE A 746 18.01 -44.12 -38.07
N ARG A 747 18.06 -45.29 -38.70
CA ARG A 747 18.70 -46.49 -38.15
C ARG A 747 20.03 -46.72 -38.83
N SER A 748 21.10 -46.84 -38.04
CA SER A 748 22.45 -47.15 -38.53
C SER A 748 23.03 -48.36 -37.78
N ILE A 749 24.08 -48.95 -38.37
CA ILE A 749 24.77 -50.14 -37.81
C ILE A 749 26.23 -49.77 -37.58
N GLY A 750 26.64 -49.73 -36.32
CA GLY A 750 28.01 -49.50 -35.88
C GLY A 750 28.60 -48.11 -36.16
N THR A 751 28.11 -47.41 -37.17
CA THR A 751 28.53 -46.06 -37.60
C THR A 751 27.47 -45.02 -37.26
N GLY A 752 27.92 -43.77 -37.10
CA GLY A 752 27.03 -42.65 -36.87
C GLY A 752 26.01 -42.44 -38.01
N PRO A 753 24.78 -41.98 -37.69
CA PRO A 753 23.72 -41.76 -38.68
C PRO A 753 24.10 -40.64 -39.67
N VAL A 754 23.60 -40.74 -40.90
CA VAL A 754 23.80 -39.75 -41.97
C VAL A 754 22.49 -39.02 -42.25
N LEU A 755 22.40 -37.77 -41.81
CA LEU A 755 21.25 -36.89 -42.05
C LEU A 755 21.41 -36.17 -43.39
N ASN A 756 20.42 -36.28 -44.27
CA ASN A 756 20.35 -35.51 -45.51
C ASN A 756 19.53 -34.24 -45.28
N TYR A 757 20.17 -33.09 -45.31
CA TYR A 757 19.51 -31.81 -45.10
C TYR A 757 20.19 -30.72 -45.93
N THR A 758 19.38 -29.93 -46.64
CA THR A 758 19.85 -28.80 -47.45
C THR A 758 19.32 -27.52 -46.84
N TYR A 759 20.22 -26.68 -46.34
CA TYR A 759 19.83 -25.37 -45.81
C TYR A 759 19.41 -24.43 -46.94
N THR A 760 18.20 -23.89 -46.83
CA THR A 760 17.63 -22.93 -47.78
C THR A 760 17.35 -21.59 -47.13
N ARG A 761 17.56 -20.50 -47.86
CA ARG A 761 17.21 -19.14 -47.46
C ARG A 761 16.25 -18.57 -48.50
N ASN A 762 15.07 -18.13 -48.08
CA ASN A 762 14.01 -17.62 -48.96
C ASN A 762 13.64 -18.61 -50.10
N GLY A 763 13.74 -19.92 -49.86
CA GLY A 763 13.47 -20.96 -50.86
C GLY A 763 14.64 -21.34 -51.77
N GLU A 764 15.80 -20.68 -51.66
CA GLU A 764 17.00 -21.01 -52.43
C GLU A 764 18.07 -21.69 -51.57
N PRO A 765 18.75 -22.75 -52.06
CA PRO A 765 19.81 -23.41 -51.31
C PRO A 765 21.03 -22.50 -51.14
N VAL A 766 21.56 -22.41 -49.93
CA VAL A 766 22.74 -21.59 -49.65
C VAL A 766 23.99 -22.27 -50.22
N PRO A 767 24.79 -21.59 -51.06
CA PRO A 767 25.95 -22.19 -51.70
C PRO A 767 27.04 -22.55 -50.68
N SER A 768 27.76 -23.64 -50.93
CA SER A 768 28.86 -24.16 -50.10
C SER A 768 28.46 -24.81 -48.77
N CYS A 769 27.17 -24.96 -48.48
CA CYS A 769 26.73 -25.75 -47.33
C CYS A 769 26.71 -27.26 -47.66
N PRO A 770 27.19 -28.12 -46.73
CA PRO A 770 27.10 -29.56 -46.91
C PRO A 770 25.63 -30.00 -46.91
N THR A 771 25.27 -30.94 -47.79
CA THR A 771 23.91 -31.52 -47.89
C THR A 771 23.74 -32.81 -47.10
N THR A 772 24.86 -33.38 -46.65
CA THR A 772 24.92 -34.63 -45.87
C THR A 772 25.71 -34.40 -44.61
N PHE A 773 25.13 -34.72 -43.46
CA PHE A 773 25.75 -34.58 -42.15
C PHE A 773 25.86 -35.95 -41.49
N GLN A 774 27.08 -36.42 -41.26
CA GLN A 774 27.34 -37.69 -40.58
C GLN A 774 27.91 -37.42 -39.19
N GLU A 775 27.24 -37.93 -38.15
CA GLU A 775 27.68 -37.73 -36.78
C GLU A 775 28.66 -38.83 -36.35
N ASN A 776 29.91 -38.68 -36.76
CA ASN A 776 30.96 -39.68 -36.51
C ASN A 776 31.20 -39.95 -35.02
N ASP A 777 30.82 -39.04 -34.11
CA ASP A 777 31.01 -39.24 -32.67
C ASP A 777 30.06 -40.29 -32.06
N LEU A 778 28.99 -40.67 -32.76
CA LEU A 778 28.09 -41.76 -32.34
C LEU A 778 28.55 -43.17 -32.75
N THR A 779 29.67 -43.27 -33.49
CA THR A 779 30.21 -44.56 -33.96
C THR A 779 30.63 -45.45 -32.79
N LEU A 780 30.13 -46.70 -32.74
CA LEU A 780 30.40 -47.67 -31.67
C LEU A 780 31.81 -48.29 -31.76
N ASN A 781 32.46 -48.20 -32.92
CA ASN A 781 33.83 -48.66 -33.15
C ASN A 781 34.92 -47.72 -32.58
N ARG A 782 34.70 -47.15 -31.39
CA ARG A 782 35.69 -46.29 -30.71
C ARG A 782 36.07 -46.93 -29.39
N SER A 783 37.36 -47.21 -29.21
CA SER A 783 37.89 -47.73 -27.94
C SER A 783 38.12 -46.57 -26.96
N PHE A 784 37.06 -46.06 -26.33
CA PHE A 784 37.21 -45.18 -25.17
C PHE A 784 37.36 -46.03 -23.89
N THR A 785 38.32 -45.69 -23.04
CA THR A 785 38.51 -46.37 -21.75
C THR A 785 37.35 -46.04 -20.82
N GLY A 786 36.61 -47.05 -20.35
CA GLY A 786 35.56 -46.90 -19.33
C GLY A 786 34.12 -46.74 -19.86
N GLU A 787 33.82 -47.22 -21.08
CA GLU A 787 32.45 -47.21 -21.58
C GLU A 787 31.51 -48.08 -20.72
N PRO A 788 30.29 -47.59 -20.42
CA PRO A 788 29.30 -48.39 -19.72
C PRO A 788 28.85 -49.58 -20.57
N THR A 789 28.41 -50.64 -19.90
CA THR A 789 27.84 -51.83 -20.56
C THR A 789 26.33 -51.81 -20.52
N GLY A 790 25.69 -52.43 -21.52
CA GLY A 790 24.23 -52.49 -21.65
C GLY A 790 23.67 -51.40 -22.56
N HIS A 791 22.40 -51.04 -22.32
CA HIS A 791 21.69 -50.01 -23.09
C HIS A 791 22.40 -48.67 -23.00
N GLY A 792 22.56 -48.03 -24.15
CA GLY A 792 23.19 -46.73 -24.28
C GLY A 792 22.25 -45.67 -24.84
N THR A 793 22.41 -44.46 -24.31
CA THR A 793 21.90 -43.22 -24.87
C THR A 793 23.08 -42.31 -25.25
N ALA A 794 22.88 -41.46 -26.23
CA ALA A 794 23.78 -40.36 -26.56
C ALA A 794 23.00 -39.19 -27.16
N GLU A 795 23.37 -37.97 -26.78
CA GLU A 795 22.75 -36.74 -27.24
C GLU A 795 23.75 -35.86 -27.97
N VAL A 796 23.27 -35.18 -29.02
CA VAL A 796 24.10 -34.35 -29.89
C VAL A 796 23.39 -33.02 -30.12
N VAL A 797 24.10 -31.92 -29.83
CA VAL A 797 23.65 -30.55 -30.12
C VAL A 797 24.76 -29.87 -30.91
N ARG A 798 24.54 -29.62 -32.21
CA ARG A 798 25.58 -29.15 -33.14
C ARG A 798 25.02 -28.34 -34.30
N SER A 799 25.88 -27.56 -34.95
CA SER A 799 25.61 -26.95 -36.25
C SER A 799 26.07 -27.84 -37.42
N PHE A 800 25.54 -27.60 -38.62
CA PHE A 800 25.77 -28.44 -39.82
C PHE A 800 27.15 -28.32 -40.48
N HIS A 801 27.97 -27.34 -40.09
CA HIS A 801 29.26 -27.09 -40.72
C HIS A 801 30.41 -27.13 -39.71
N ARG A 802 31.65 -27.06 -40.22
CA ARG A 802 32.85 -27.16 -39.39
C ARG A 802 32.87 -26.04 -38.37
N ARG A 803 32.63 -26.38 -37.09
CA ARG A 803 32.65 -25.47 -35.94
C ARG A 803 33.64 -24.30 -36.08
N GLY A 804 33.14 -23.08 -35.94
CA GLY A 804 33.94 -21.85 -35.97
C GLY A 804 34.25 -21.35 -37.39
N SER A 805 33.66 -21.96 -38.42
CA SER A 805 33.73 -21.50 -39.81
C SER A 805 32.92 -20.22 -40.03
N ARG A 806 31.93 -19.92 -39.15
CA ARG A 806 31.15 -18.67 -39.15
C ARG A 806 30.49 -18.39 -40.50
N THR A 807 30.14 -19.46 -41.20
CA THR A 807 29.38 -19.37 -42.44
C THR A 807 27.89 -19.45 -42.12
N PRO A 808 27.01 -18.97 -43.03
CA PRO A 808 25.57 -19.17 -42.88
C PRO A 808 25.15 -20.64 -42.71
N CYS A 809 26.02 -21.59 -43.07
CA CYS A 809 25.78 -23.02 -42.89
C CYS A 809 25.81 -23.47 -41.41
N GLU A 810 26.31 -22.65 -40.49
CA GLU A 810 26.30 -22.93 -39.05
C GLU A 810 25.02 -22.41 -38.34
N VAL A 811 24.16 -21.68 -39.05
CA VAL A 811 22.94 -21.09 -38.51
C VAL A 811 21.91 -22.15 -38.08
N PRO A 812 21.65 -23.22 -38.87
CA PRO A 812 20.71 -24.25 -38.43
C PRO A 812 21.33 -25.12 -37.32
N LEU A 813 20.58 -25.31 -36.24
CA LEU A 813 20.95 -26.13 -35.10
C LEU A 813 20.32 -27.53 -35.24
N VAL A 814 21.13 -28.57 -35.03
CA VAL A 814 20.70 -29.97 -35.00
C VAL A 814 20.71 -30.46 -33.57
N LEU A 815 19.59 -31.03 -33.14
CA LEU A 815 19.47 -31.81 -31.93
C LEU A 815 19.22 -33.26 -32.31
N SER A 816 19.99 -34.18 -31.73
CA SER A 816 19.84 -35.61 -31.98
C SER A 816 19.88 -36.41 -30.69
N TRP A 817 18.99 -37.40 -30.59
CA TRP A 817 18.99 -38.38 -29.50
C TRP A 817 19.17 -39.75 -30.10
N SER A 818 20.10 -40.53 -29.57
CA SER A 818 20.44 -41.86 -30.09
C SER A 818 20.23 -42.92 -29.02
N ARG A 819 19.80 -44.12 -29.43
CA ARG A 819 19.62 -45.28 -28.56
C ARG A 819 20.30 -46.50 -29.17
N THR A 820 20.96 -47.27 -28.31
CA THR A 820 21.51 -48.58 -28.68
C THR A 820 21.26 -49.60 -27.57
N PRO A 821 20.92 -50.86 -27.90
CA PRO A 821 20.79 -51.93 -26.90
C PRO A 821 22.13 -52.32 -26.25
N SER A 822 23.25 -52.07 -26.91
CA SER A 822 24.58 -52.46 -26.42
C SER A 822 25.67 -51.54 -26.99
N ILE A 823 26.25 -50.71 -26.12
CA ILE A 823 27.33 -49.76 -26.47
C ILE A 823 28.58 -50.52 -26.97
N THR A 824 28.91 -51.65 -26.36
CA THR A 824 30.14 -52.41 -26.65
C THR A 824 30.08 -53.23 -27.94
N LYS A 825 28.91 -53.32 -28.59
CA LYS A 825 28.76 -54.07 -29.83
C LYS A 825 29.14 -53.18 -31.01
N VAL A 826 30.32 -53.41 -31.58
CA VAL A 826 30.85 -52.65 -32.73
C VAL A 826 29.87 -52.62 -33.92
N ASP A 827 29.17 -53.72 -34.19
CA ASP A 827 28.10 -53.82 -35.20
C ASP A 827 26.69 -53.73 -34.56
N GLY A 828 26.54 -52.87 -33.55
CA GLY A 828 25.28 -52.61 -32.85
C GLY A 828 24.33 -51.76 -33.67
N GLU A 829 23.03 -51.98 -33.49
CA GLU A 829 22.00 -51.09 -34.04
C GLU A 829 21.93 -49.80 -33.24
N ILE A 830 21.82 -48.69 -33.96
CA ILE A 830 21.65 -47.34 -33.42
C ILE A 830 20.36 -46.78 -34.02
N GLU A 831 19.42 -46.37 -33.18
CA GLU A 831 18.23 -45.62 -33.58
C GLU A 831 18.39 -44.17 -33.16
N THR A 832 18.36 -43.23 -34.11
CA THR A 832 18.59 -41.80 -33.86
C THR A 832 17.42 -40.96 -34.36
N TRP A 833 16.93 -40.05 -33.52
CA TRP A 833 15.91 -39.06 -33.84
C TRP A 833 16.58 -37.70 -34.03
N HIS A 834 16.27 -37.00 -35.14
CA HIS A 834 16.84 -35.69 -35.46
C HIS A 834 15.78 -34.59 -35.47
N VAL A 835 16.10 -33.46 -34.83
CA VAL A 835 15.35 -32.20 -34.92
C VAL A 835 16.29 -31.14 -35.49
N VAL A 836 15.80 -30.38 -36.47
CA VAL A 836 16.51 -29.25 -37.05
C VAL A 836 15.75 -27.97 -36.75
N CYS A 837 16.46 -26.96 -36.26
CA CYS A 837 15.93 -25.66 -35.91
C CYS A 837 16.63 -24.55 -36.69
N GLU A 838 15.86 -23.74 -37.39
CA GLU A 838 16.34 -22.57 -38.12
C GLU A 838 15.95 -21.29 -37.37
N PRO A 839 16.90 -20.57 -36.73
CA PRO A 839 16.59 -19.32 -36.04
C PRO A 839 16.34 -18.18 -37.02
N ILE A 840 15.11 -17.67 -37.05
CA ILE A 840 14.74 -16.53 -37.90
C ILE A 840 14.69 -15.26 -37.05
N PHE A 841 15.51 -14.26 -37.36
CA PHE A 841 15.49 -12.97 -36.64
C PHE A 841 14.13 -12.26 -36.77
N THR A 842 13.69 -11.62 -35.69
CA THR A 842 12.45 -10.83 -35.66
C THR A 842 12.63 -9.57 -34.81
N THR A 843 12.09 -8.45 -35.28
CA THR A 843 12.06 -7.17 -34.55
C THR A 843 10.73 -6.45 -34.73
N SER A 844 10.23 -5.83 -33.66
CA SER A 844 9.00 -4.99 -33.69
C SER A 844 9.08 -3.90 -32.63
N LEU A 845 8.21 -2.89 -32.73
CA LEU A 845 7.97 -1.90 -31.67
C LEU A 845 6.98 -2.45 -30.65
N PHE A 846 7.21 -2.15 -29.38
CA PHE A 846 6.41 -2.57 -28.25
C PHE A 846 6.15 -1.40 -27.30
N ASP A 847 4.96 -1.37 -26.71
CA ASP A 847 4.68 -0.56 -25.53
C ASP A 847 5.09 -1.39 -24.30
N VAL A 848 6.27 -1.08 -23.76
CA VAL A 848 6.91 -1.86 -22.68
C VAL A 848 6.73 -1.14 -21.36
N THR A 849 6.08 -1.80 -20.40
CA THR A 849 5.99 -1.38 -19.00
C THR A 849 7.11 -2.04 -18.21
N VAL A 850 7.98 -1.24 -17.62
CA VAL A 850 9.08 -1.66 -16.76
C VAL A 850 8.97 -1.06 -15.36
N ASP A 851 9.60 -1.70 -14.39
CA ASP A 851 9.85 -1.08 -13.09
C ASP A 851 11.03 -0.09 -13.14
N ARG A 852 11.37 0.51 -12.00
CA ARG A 852 12.48 1.47 -11.88
C ARG A 852 13.84 0.88 -12.29
N GLN A 853 14.04 -0.42 -12.14
CA GLN A 853 15.28 -1.12 -12.44
C GLN A 853 15.34 -1.66 -13.87
N GLY A 854 14.25 -1.54 -14.64
CA GLY A 854 14.15 -1.99 -16.02
C GLY A 854 13.65 -3.43 -16.18
N TYR A 855 13.13 -4.07 -15.12
CA TYR A 855 12.49 -5.39 -15.24
C TYR A 855 11.17 -5.24 -15.99
N VAL A 856 10.95 -6.11 -16.97
CA VAL A 856 9.77 -6.06 -17.84
C VAL A 856 8.56 -6.64 -17.11
N LEU A 857 7.58 -5.80 -16.81
CA LEU A 857 6.30 -6.20 -16.22
C LEU A 857 5.30 -6.60 -17.31
N ARG A 858 5.28 -5.85 -18.42
CA ARG A 858 4.37 -6.07 -19.54
C ARG A 858 4.97 -5.55 -20.83
N ALA A 859 4.74 -6.23 -21.95
CA ALA A 859 5.14 -5.78 -23.28
C ALA A 859 4.04 -6.09 -24.29
N ASP A 860 3.40 -5.05 -24.84
CA ASP A 860 2.35 -5.19 -25.86
C ASP A 860 2.88 -4.78 -27.24
N HIS A 861 2.55 -5.55 -28.29
CA HIS A 861 2.98 -5.23 -29.65
C HIS A 861 2.37 -3.91 -30.16
N ALA A 862 3.20 -3.01 -30.66
CA ALA A 862 2.79 -1.73 -31.26
C ALA A 862 2.99 -1.69 -32.79
N SER A 863 3.76 -2.62 -33.36
CA SER A 863 3.96 -2.76 -34.81
C SER A 863 3.98 -4.22 -35.25
N GLU A 864 3.80 -4.45 -36.55
CA GLU A 864 4.05 -5.75 -37.16
C GLU A 864 5.54 -6.15 -37.05
N PRO A 865 5.85 -7.46 -36.93
CA PRO A 865 7.20 -7.97 -36.88
C PRO A 865 7.90 -7.91 -38.24
N SER A 866 9.16 -7.49 -38.24
CA SER A 866 10.05 -7.48 -39.41
C SER A 866 11.20 -8.47 -39.21
N ALA A 867 11.65 -9.10 -40.30
CA ALA A 867 12.80 -10.00 -40.32
C ALA A 867 14.15 -9.29 -40.55
N THR A 868 14.15 -7.98 -40.77
CA THR A 868 15.36 -7.16 -40.96
C THR A 868 15.21 -5.79 -40.31
N LEU A 869 16.33 -5.14 -40.02
CA LEU A 869 16.40 -3.71 -39.70
C LEU A 869 16.67 -2.93 -40.99
N ASP A 870 16.69 -1.59 -40.93
CA ASP A 870 16.95 -0.71 -42.07
C ASP A 870 18.41 -0.81 -42.62
N ASP A 871 19.23 -1.69 -42.04
CA ASP A 871 20.64 -1.91 -42.40
C ASP A 871 20.81 -3.18 -43.26
N PRO A 872 21.45 -3.10 -44.45
CA PRO A 872 21.71 -4.26 -45.31
C PRO A 872 22.56 -5.36 -44.67
N LEU A 873 23.36 -5.06 -43.64
CA LEU A 873 24.20 -6.06 -42.94
C LEU A 873 23.47 -6.79 -41.82
N THR A 874 22.19 -6.47 -41.57
CA THR A 874 21.42 -7.06 -40.46
C THR A 874 21.48 -8.58 -40.46
N THR A 875 21.16 -9.21 -41.59
CA THR A 875 21.10 -10.68 -41.70
C THR A 875 22.45 -11.33 -41.40
N ASN A 876 23.55 -10.75 -41.89
CA ASN A 876 24.89 -11.28 -41.64
C ASN A 876 25.26 -11.20 -40.15
N ASN A 877 24.97 -10.06 -39.50
CA ASN A 877 25.22 -9.89 -38.07
C ASN A 877 24.38 -10.85 -37.23
N THR A 878 23.09 -11.01 -37.54
CA THR A 878 22.19 -11.91 -36.81
C THR A 878 22.53 -13.39 -37.03
N ASP A 879 22.99 -13.75 -38.23
CA ASP A 879 23.50 -15.09 -38.53
C ASP A 879 24.70 -15.39 -37.62
N VAL A 880 25.70 -14.51 -37.60
CA VAL A 880 26.92 -14.68 -36.79
C VAL A 880 26.59 -14.77 -35.30
N ILE A 881 25.70 -13.91 -34.78
CA ILE A 881 25.24 -13.99 -33.38
C ILE A 881 24.60 -15.37 -33.10
N SER A 882 23.78 -15.88 -34.02
CA SER A 882 23.18 -17.21 -33.88
C SER A 882 24.23 -18.33 -33.94
N THR A 883 25.28 -18.19 -34.76
CA THR A 883 26.40 -19.15 -34.77
C THR A 883 27.17 -19.15 -33.45
N TYR A 884 27.33 -18.00 -32.77
CA TYR A 884 27.92 -17.96 -31.43
C TYR A 884 27.06 -18.76 -30.42
N LEU A 885 25.73 -18.62 -30.46
CA LEU A 885 24.84 -19.40 -29.60
C LEU A 885 24.97 -20.90 -29.84
N ASN A 886 24.89 -21.29 -31.12
CA ASN A 886 24.99 -22.69 -31.53
C ASN A 886 26.34 -23.29 -31.16
N TYR A 887 27.40 -22.49 -31.23
CA TYR A 887 28.74 -22.91 -30.84
C TYR A 887 28.80 -23.21 -29.34
N ILE A 888 28.32 -22.31 -28.47
CA ILE A 888 28.34 -22.52 -27.01
C ILE A 888 27.35 -23.62 -26.57
N LEU A 889 26.21 -23.78 -27.24
CA LEU A 889 25.27 -24.89 -27.02
C LEU A 889 25.90 -26.24 -27.35
N GLY A 890 26.72 -26.28 -28.40
CA GLY A 890 27.41 -27.50 -28.81
C GLY A 890 28.73 -27.75 -28.08
N ASP A 891 29.20 -26.86 -27.22
CA ASP A 891 30.51 -26.98 -26.56
C ASP A 891 30.50 -27.90 -25.32
N GLY A 892 29.96 -29.10 -25.49
CA GLY A 892 30.09 -30.19 -24.52
C GLY A 892 31.36 -31.03 -24.73
N MET A 893 31.66 -31.88 -23.74
CA MET A 893 32.61 -33.00 -23.87
C MET A 893 32.37 -33.78 -25.19
N PRO A 894 33.36 -34.53 -25.73
CA PRO A 894 33.12 -35.42 -26.87
C PRO A 894 31.85 -36.24 -26.62
N VAL A 895 31.01 -36.45 -27.63
CA VAL A 895 29.77 -37.23 -27.46
C VAL A 895 30.17 -38.59 -26.89
N ARG A 896 29.73 -38.87 -25.65
CA ARG A 896 29.99 -40.13 -24.97
C ARG A 896 28.68 -40.86 -24.77
N TRP A 897 28.63 -42.10 -25.24
CA TRP A 897 27.57 -43.02 -24.89
C TRP A 897 27.51 -43.18 -23.37
N HIS A 898 26.30 -43.14 -22.82
CA HIS A 898 26.08 -43.30 -21.40
C HIS A 898 24.83 -44.15 -21.12
N ASN A 899 24.74 -44.69 -19.91
CA ASN A 899 23.70 -45.64 -19.49
C ASN A 899 22.87 -45.14 -18.30
N ASP A 900 22.92 -43.83 -18.05
CA ASP A 900 22.17 -43.15 -17.00
C ASP A 900 21.30 -42.06 -17.65
N SER A 901 20.45 -41.41 -16.86
CA SER A 901 19.53 -40.37 -17.35
C SER A 901 20.02 -38.95 -17.05
N LEU A 902 21.33 -38.74 -16.87
CA LEU A 902 21.91 -37.44 -16.56
C LEU A 902 22.25 -36.68 -17.84
N SER A 903 22.09 -35.35 -17.81
CA SER A 903 22.45 -34.50 -18.92
C SER A 903 23.97 -34.41 -19.11
N ARG A 904 24.39 -34.30 -20.39
CA ARG A 904 25.79 -34.12 -20.77
C ARG A 904 26.12 -32.73 -21.32
N GLU A 905 25.10 -31.89 -21.50
CA GLU A 905 25.22 -30.50 -21.91
C GLU A 905 23.97 -29.70 -21.49
N PHE A 906 24.00 -28.37 -21.68
CA PHE A 906 22.97 -27.46 -21.16
C PHE A 906 21.61 -27.58 -21.85
N MET A 907 21.53 -27.78 -23.16
CA MET A 907 20.26 -27.83 -23.89
C MET A 907 19.37 -28.97 -23.39
N ASN A 908 19.90 -30.19 -23.27
CA ASN A 908 19.19 -31.35 -22.74
C ASN A 908 18.90 -31.20 -21.25
N TYR A 909 19.79 -30.54 -20.49
CA TYR A 909 19.48 -30.21 -19.10
C TYR A 909 18.28 -29.26 -19.00
N LEU A 910 18.27 -28.18 -19.78
CA LEU A 910 17.19 -27.20 -19.84
C LEU A 910 15.87 -27.83 -20.32
N LEU A 911 15.93 -28.72 -21.31
CA LEU A 911 14.77 -29.50 -21.77
C LEU A 911 14.25 -30.43 -20.67
N LYS A 912 15.12 -31.07 -19.89
CA LYS A 912 14.76 -31.97 -18.79
C LYS A 912 14.08 -31.25 -17.64
N ILE A 913 14.51 -30.03 -17.30
CA ILE A 913 13.90 -29.23 -16.22
C ILE A 913 12.68 -28.42 -16.69
N HIS A 914 12.37 -28.41 -17.99
CA HIS A 914 11.24 -27.65 -18.53
C HIS A 914 9.91 -28.28 -18.09
N PRO A 915 8.96 -27.51 -17.55
CA PRO A 915 7.74 -28.06 -16.91
C PRO A 915 6.83 -28.84 -17.87
N ASP A 916 6.85 -28.51 -19.17
CA ASP A 916 6.02 -29.15 -20.19
C ASP A 916 6.53 -30.53 -20.63
N ASN A 917 7.75 -30.91 -20.23
CA ASN A 917 8.37 -32.18 -20.62
C ASN A 917 8.24 -33.20 -19.50
N ALA A 918 7.27 -34.11 -19.63
CA ALA A 918 6.98 -35.15 -18.63
C ALA A 918 7.83 -36.43 -18.79
N ASN A 919 8.48 -36.65 -19.93
CA ASN A 919 9.19 -37.89 -20.26
C ASN A 919 10.70 -37.78 -19.96
N ASN A 920 11.33 -38.90 -19.58
CA ASN A 920 12.76 -38.95 -19.35
C ASN A 920 13.50 -39.05 -20.70
N ILE A 921 13.61 -37.91 -21.40
CA ILE A 921 14.27 -37.79 -22.72
C ILE A 921 15.69 -38.35 -22.79
N LEU A 922 16.35 -38.54 -21.65
CA LEU A 922 17.71 -39.06 -21.54
C LEU A 922 17.75 -40.53 -21.06
N ASP A 923 16.61 -41.16 -20.83
CA ASP A 923 16.57 -42.57 -20.42
C ASP A 923 17.02 -43.49 -21.57
N PRO A 924 17.99 -44.39 -21.37
CA PRO A 924 18.38 -45.39 -22.37
C PRO A 924 17.26 -46.34 -22.80
N LEU A 925 16.22 -46.52 -21.98
CA LEU A 925 15.12 -47.46 -22.22
C LEU A 925 13.88 -46.80 -22.83
N GLU A 926 13.73 -45.48 -22.67
CA GLU A 926 12.62 -44.75 -23.25
C GLU A 926 12.97 -44.20 -24.64
N LYS A 927 11.95 -44.14 -25.50
CA LYS A 927 12.05 -43.50 -26.81
C LYS A 927 11.67 -42.03 -26.69
N PRO A 928 12.50 -41.09 -27.17
CA PRO A 928 12.14 -39.68 -27.18
C PRO A 928 11.00 -39.42 -28.17
N ASP A 929 10.09 -38.50 -27.82
CA ASP A 929 9.08 -37.97 -28.74
C ASP A 929 9.54 -36.59 -29.23
N PRO A 930 10.21 -36.50 -30.39
CA PRO A 930 10.76 -35.24 -30.87
C PRO A 930 9.67 -34.22 -31.26
N LEU A 931 8.46 -34.65 -31.58
CA LEU A 931 7.35 -33.74 -31.92
C LEU A 931 6.85 -33.02 -30.66
N ALA A 932 6.75 -33.73 -29.53
CA ALA A 932 6.38 -33.13 -28.26
C ALA A 932 7.42 -32.12 -27.74
N LEU A 933 8.69 -32.28 -28.13
CA LEU A 933 9.79 -31.41 -27.68
C LEU A 933 9.92 -30.10 -28.46
N LEU A 934 9.34 -29.98 -29.66
CA LEU A 934 9.50 -28.79 -30.51
C LEU A 934 9.16 -27.48 -29.78
N PRO A 935 8.03 -27.35 -29.05
CA PRO A 935 7.69 -26.09 -28.38
C PRO A 935 8.70 -25.69 -27.30
N SER A 936 9.21 -26.66 -26.54
CA SER A 936 10.22 -26.40 -25.50
C SER A 936 11.57 -26.04 -26.11
N ILE A 937 11.98 -26.68 -27.19
CA ILE A 937 13.20 -26.35 -27.93
C ILE A 937 13.12 -24.90 -28.46
N GLU A 938 12.01 -24.55 -29.09
CA GLU A 938 11.79 -23.20 -29.62
C GLU A 938 11.79 -22.14 -28.52
N SER A 939 11.11 -22.41 -27.40
CA SER A 939 11.03 -21.49 -26.26
C SER A 939 12.40 -21.26 -25.60
N ILE A 940 13.16 -22.34 -25.33
CA ILE A 940 14.49 -22.25 -24.70
C ILE A 940 15.45 -21.48 -25.61
N TYR A 941 15.44 -21.78 -26.92
CA TYR A 941 16.32 -21.09 -27.86
C TYR A 941 15.98 -19.60 -27.97
N ARG A 942 14.69 -19.24 -27.99
CA ARG A 942 14.22 -17.84 -27.96
C ARG A 942 14.79 -17.06 -26.79
N GLN A 943 14.65 -17.66 -25.61
CA GLN A 943 15.07 -17.04 -24.35
C GLN A 943 16.59 -16.89 -24.27
N LEU A 944 17.34 -17.94 -24.65
CA LEU A 944 18.82 -17.90 -24.66
C LEU A 944 19.35 -16.82 -25.59
N TRP A 945 18.75 -16.67 -26.77
CA TRP A 945 19.18 -15.68 -27.76
C TRP A 945 18.92 -14.24 -27.27
N ALA A 946 17.74 -13.98 -26.68
CA ALA A 946 17.43 -12.67 -26.09
C ALA A 946 18.39 -12.31 -24.94
N ILE A 947 18.70 -13.28 -24.06
CA ILE A 947 19.66 -13.09 -22.95
C ILE A 947 21.07 -12.85 -23.49
N MET A 948 21.48 -13.53 -24.57
CA MET A 948 22.79 -13.31 -25.16
C MET A 948 22.96 -11.86 -25.63
N LEU A 949 21.94 -11.27 -26.25
CA LEU A 949 21.97 -9.85 -26.64
C LEU A 949 22.10 -8.92 -25.43
N HIS A 950 21.36 -9.20 -24.36
CA HIS A 950 21.44 -8.42 -23.12
C HIS A 950 22.85 -8.45 -22.50
N LEU A 951 23.47 -9.64 -22.45
CA LEU A 951 24.81 -9.80 -21.89
C LEU A 951 25.92 -9.21 -22.76
N ASN A 952 25.63 -8.87 -24.01
CA ASN A 952 26.60 -8.37 -24.99
C ASN A 952 26.12 -7.05 -25.64
N PRO A 953 25.94 -5.97 -24.87
CA PRO A 953 25.45 -4.69 -25.39
C PRO A 953 26.39 -4.07 -26.44
N GLN A 954 27.66 -4.49 -26.48
CA GLN A 954 28.63 -4.06 -27.48
C GLN A 954 28.24 -4.42 -28.92
N PHE A 955 27.34 -5.40 -29.11
CA PHE A 955 26.84 -5.76 -30.45
C PHE A 955 26.02 -4.65 -31.12
N PHE A 956 25.55 -3.66 -30.37
CA PHE A 956 24.76 -2.55 -30.90
C PHE A 956 25.58 -1.28 -31.06
N ASN A 957 25.22 -0.45 -32.04
CA ASN A 957 25.73 0.92 -32.12
C ASN A 957 25.09 1.79 -31.03
N THR A 958 25.78 2.85 -30.61
CA THR A 958 25.25 3.85 -29.70
C THR A 958 25.03 5.19 -30.42
N PHE A 959 24.05 5.97 -29.96
CA PHE A 959 23.90 7.35 -30.40
C PHE A 959 25.01 8.22 -29.80
N THR A 960 25.48 9.22 -30.58
CA THR A 960 26.45 10.22 -30.09
C THR A 960 25.84 11.12 -29.01
N GLU A 961 24.55 11.42 -29.10
CA GLU A 961 23.76 12.12 -28.09
C GLU A 961 22.52 11.29 -27.74
N PRO A 962 22.13 11.15 -26.46
CA PRO A 962 20.95 10.39 -26.06
C PRO A 962 19.67 10.95 -26.70
N VAL A 963 18.85 10.09 -27.29
CA VAL A 963 17.57 10.47 -27.90
C VAL A 963 16.49 10.50 -26.83
N ARG A 964 15.70 11.58 -26.76
CA ARG A 964 14.56 11.69 -25.85
C ARG A 964 13.30 11.14 -26.47
N ILE A 965 12.58 10.33 -25.71
CA ILE A 965 11.28 9.77 -26.09
C ILE A 965 10.28 10.00 -24.95
N SER A 966 9.01 10.14 -25.31
CA SER A 966 7.92 10.31 -24.34
C SER A 966 7.39 8.95 -23.88
N GLY A 967 7.08 8.86 -22.59
CA GLY A 967 6.51 7.70 -21.93
C GLY A 967 5.44 8.08 -20.92
N THR A 968 4.84 7.06 -20.31
CA THR A 968 3.86 7.21 -19.23
C THR A 968 4.44 6.66 -17.94
N CYS A 969 4.61 7.53 -16.94
CA CYS A 969 5.02 7.22 -15.58
C CYS A 969 3.80 6.94 -14.72
N ARG A 970 3.83 5.88 -13.92
CA ARG A 970 2.80 5.59 -12.92
C ARG A 970 3.32 5.77 -11.51
N LYS A 971 2.54 6.44 -10.67
CA LYS A 971 2.84 6.63 -9.25
C LYS A 971 1.60 6.38 -8.41
N THR A 972 1.76 5.68 -7.29
CA THR A 972 0.71 5.52 -6.29
C THR A 972 0.76 6.68 -5.29
N ASP A 973 -0.28 7.51 -5.24
CA ASP A 973 -0.43 8.58 -4.23
C ASP A 973 -1.73 8.37 -3.43
N ILE A 974 -1.74 8.80 -2.16
CA ILE A 974 -2.96 8.82 -1.34
C ILE A 974 -3.82 10.00 -1.78
N ARG A 975 -5.10 9.74 -2.09
CA ARG A 975 -6.06 10.75 -2.56
C ARG A 975 -7.38 10.69 -1.81
N ILE A 976 -8.09 11.82 -1.79
CA ILE A 976 -9.40 11.97 -1.14
C ILE A 976 -10.52 11.59 -2.11
N PHE A 977 -11.44 10.74 -1.66
CA PHE A 977 -12.64 10.31 -2.39
C PHE A 977 -13.90 10.60 -1.57
N MET A 978 -14.98 11.02 -2.22
CA MET A 978 -16.26 11.24 -1.55
C MET A 978 -17.08 9.94 -1.50
N ASP A 979 -17.51 9.53 -0.30
CA ASP A 979 -18.38 8.37 -0.11
C ASP A 979 -19.74 8.56 -0.78
N SER A 980 -20.15 7.56 -1.57
CA SER A 980 -21.37 7.66 -2.36
C SER A 980 -22.64 7.63 -1.49
N SER A 981 -22.62 6.87 -0.39
CA SER A 981 -23.78 6.76 0.50
C SER A 981 -23.97 8.04 1.32
N ALA A 982 -22.87 8.54 1.90
CA ALA A 982 -22.84 9.78 2.67
C ALA A 982 -23.23 11.00 1.81
N LEU A 983 -22.78 11.05 0.56
CA LEU A 983 -23.15 12.09 -0.40
C LEU A 983 -24.64 12.08 -0.72
N VAL A 984 -25.21 10.90 -1.02
CA VAL A 984 -26.64 10.76 -1.34
C VAL A 984 -27.52 11.19 -0.16
N ILE A 985 -27.16 10.79 1.06
CA ILE A 985 -27.87 11.19 2.28
C ILE A 985 -27.81 12.72 2.45
N SER A 986 -26.62 13.30 2.33
CA SER A 986 -26.40 14.74 2.53
C SER A 986 -27.15 15.60 1.50
N ILE A 987 -27.08 15.24 0.21
CA ILE A 987 -27.80 15.93 -0.87
C ILE A 987 -29.32 15.80 -0.68
N SER A 988 -29.82 14.60 -0.36
CA SER A 988 -31.26 14.36 -0.19
C SER A 988 -31.84 15.20 0.96
N VAL A 989 -31.13 15.26 2.10
CA VAL A 989 -31.56 16.06 3.26
C VAL A 989 -31.46 17.56 2.95
N LEU A 990 -30.39 18.03 2.30
CA LEU A 990 -30.26 19.43 1.90
C LEU A 990 -31.33 19.84 0.88
N ALA A 991 -31.63 19.00 -0.10
CA ALA A 991 -32.68 19.26 -1.09
C ALA A 991 -34.07 19.38 -0.45
N LEU A 992 -34.38 18.51 0.52
CA LEU A 992 -35.62 18.60 1.28
C LEU A 992 -35.68 19.87 2.14
N ASN A 993 -34.56 20.24 2.79
CA ASN A 993 -34.45 21.50 3.53
C ASN A 993 -34.74 22.70 2.64
N VAL A 994 -34.16 22.75 1.43
CA VAL A 994 -34.41 23.83 0.45
C VAL A 994 -35.88 23.87 0.04
N ALA A 995 -36.49 22.72 -0.30
CA ALA A 995 -37.88 22.66 -0.72
C ALA A 995 -38.84 23.20 0.36
N VAL A 996 -38.66 22.75 1.61
CA VAL A 996 -39.50 23.20 2.73
C VAL A 996 -39.21 24.67 3.08
N ALA A 997 -37.97 25.14 2.99
CA ALA A 997 -37.62 26.54 3.17
C ALA A 997 -38.31 27.44 2.14
N VAL A 998 -38.31 27.05 0.86
CA VAL A 998 -39.00 27.78 -0.22
C VAL A 998 -40.50 27.86 0.04
N VAL A 999 -41.14 26.74 0.44
CA VAL A 999 -42.56 26.72 0.79
C VAL A 999 -42.84 27.64 1.97
N LEU A 1000 -42.02 27.57 3.02
CA LEU A 1000 -42.16 28.35 4.24
C LEU A 1000 -42.08 29.87 3.95
N TYR A 1001 -40.94 30.34 3.45
CA TYR A 1001 -40.67 31.76 3.23
C TYR A 1001 -41.38 32.36 2.02
N GLY A 1002 -41.71 31.53 1.02
CA GLY A 1002 -42.44 31.94 -0.17
C GLY A 1002 -43.94 32.15 0.08
N PHE A 1003 -44.60 31.18 0.75
CA PHE A 1003 -46.07 31.09 0.72
C PHE A 1003 -46.76 31.12 2.08
N THR A 1004 -46.08 30.83 3.20
CA THR A 1004 -46.79 30.55 4.47
C THR A 1004 -46.66 31.63 5.54
N ILE A 1005 -45.60 32.45 5.50
CA ILE A 1005 -45.35 33.49 6.51
C ILE A 1005 -46.19 34.74 6.22
N THR A 1006 -47.24 34.93 7.03
CA THR A 1006 -48.09 36.13 7.06
C THR A 1006 -47.87 36.86 8.39
N HIS A 1007 -47.50 38.14 8.34
CA HIS A 1007 -47.28 38.96 9.54
C HIS A 1007 -48.55 39.77 9.84
N PHE A 1008 -49.22 39.48 10.94
CA PHE A 1008 -50.51 40.09 11.31
C PHE A 1008 -50.58 40.58 12.76
N LEU A 1009 -49.51 40.45 13.56
CA LEU A 1009 -49.48 40.85 14.97
C LEU A 1009 -48.72 42.18 15.15
N PRO A 1010 -49.20 43.13 15.98
CA PRO A 1010 -48.49 44.37 16.28
C PRO A 1010 -47.20 44.12 17.07
N ARG A 1011 -47.18 43.09 17.91
CA ARG A 1011 -46.03 42.63 18.71
C ARG A 1011 -45.94 41.10 18.74
N MET A 1012 -44.73 40.55 18.81
CA MET A 1012 -44.56 39.10 18.96
C MET A 1012 -45.06 38.63 20.35
N PRO A 1013 -45.84 37.53 20.44
CA PRO A 1013 -46.36 37.00 21.70
C PRO A 1013 -45.29 36.25 22.53
N THR A 1014 -44.00 36.61 22.38
CA THR A 1014 -42.85 35.90 22.97
C THR A 1014 -42.69 36.12 24.48
N THR A 1015 -43.38 37.11 25.05
CA THR A 1015 -43.34 37.43 26.47
C THR A 1015 -44.72 37.30 27.09
N ILE A 1016 -44.79 36.96 28.38
CA ILE A 1016 -46.07 36.91 29.11
C ILE A 1016 -46.79 38.28 29.02
N GLY A 1017 -46.03 39.38 29.04
CA GLY A 1017 -46.58 40.73 28.92
C GLY A 1017 -47.23 41.05 27.58
N SER A 1018 -46.73 40.50 26.47
CA SER A 1018 -47.40 40.67 25.17
C SER A 1018 -48.69 39.89 25.11
N VAL A 1019 -48.66 38.63 25.57
CA VAL A 1019 -49.86 37.78 25.60
C VAL A 1019 -50.94 38.39 26.50
N LEU A 1020 -50.56 38.94 27.67
CA LEU A 1020 -51.50 39.63 28.56
C LEU A 1020 -52.07 40.91 27.97
N ALA A 1021 -51.26 41.71 27.27
CA ALA A 1021 -51.75 42.91 26.59
C ALA A 1021 -52.80 42.58 25.50
N TYR A 1022 -52.67 41.44 24.82
CA TYR A 1022 -53.66 40.95 23.85
C TYR A 1022 -54.93 40.41 24.48
N MET A 1023 -54.85 39.86 25.69
CA MET A 1023 -55.96 39.17 26.33
C MET A 1023 -56.74 40.02 27.32
N ALA A 1024 -56.09 41.00 27.97
CA ALA A 1024 -56.65 41.73 29.09
C ALA A 1024 -58.05 42.33 28.84
N PRO A 1025 -58.37 42.90 27.66
CA PRO A 1025 -59.71 43.41 27.37
C PRO A 1025 -60.67 42.37 26.74
N SER A 1026 -60.24 41.11 26.57
CA SER A 1026 -60.99 40.09 25.82
C SER A 1026 -62.08 39.40 26.66
N ARG A 1027 -63.23 39.10 26.02
CA ARG A 1027 -64.31 38.30 26.61
C ARG A 1027 -63.87 36.89 27.01
N ALA A 1028 -62.83 36.38 26.34
CA ALA A 1028 -62.23 35.08 26.64
C ALA A 1028 -61.61 35.00 28.05
N VAL A 1029 -61.19 36.13 28.65
CA VAL A 1029 -60.69 36.13 30.03
C VAL A 1029 -61.81 35.95 31.05
N ARG A 1030 -63.02 36.43 30.75
CA ARG A 1030 -64.18 36.34 31.65
C ARG A 1030 -64.92 35.01 31.55
N GLU A 1031 -65.09 34.50 30.33
CA GLU A 1031 -65.90 33.30 30.03
C GLU A 1031 -65.14 31.98 30.23
N TYR A 1032 -63.85 32.04 30.53
CA TYR A 1032 -63.04 30.85 30.75
C TYR A 1032 -63.19 30.33 32.19
N ASP A 1033 -63.90 29.21 32.38
CA ASP A 1033 -64.06 28.54 33.68
C ASP A 1033 -63.44 27.13 33.66
N GLY A 1034 -62.23 27.04 33.10
CA GLY A 1034 -61.46 25.79 32.94
C GLY A 1034 -61.57 25.14 31.56
N PRO A 1035 -60.73 24.11 31.29
CA PRO A 1035 -60.51 23.55 29.95
C PRO A 1035 -61.75 22.89 29.32
N ASP A 1036 -62.74 22.48 30.12
CA ASP A 1036 -63.98 21.84 29.64
C ASP A 1036 -65.16 22.81 29.47
N SER A 1037 -65.08 24.04 30.03
CA SER A 1037 -66.20 25.01 30.03
C SER A 1037 -66.52 25.60 28.65
N LEU A 1038 -65.58 25.54 27.71
CA LEU A 1038 -65.63 26.23 26.41
C LEU A 1038 -65.75 25.29 25.20
N LYS A 1039 -66.17 24.03 25.39
CA LYS A 1039 -66.22 23.00 24.33
C LYS A 1039 -67.07 23.38 23.10
N GLY A 1040 -68.03 24.29 23.23
CA GLY A 1040 -68.90 24.77 22.14
C GLY A 1040 -68.60 26.19 21.62
N ALA A 1041 -67.65 26.91 22.22
CA ALA A 1041 -67.36 28.31 21.87
C ALA A 1041 -66.30 28.41 20.76
N THR A 1042 -66.55 29.29 19.79
CA THR A 1042 -65.57 29.65 18.75
C THR A 1042 -64.93 30.99 19.05
N PHE A 1043 -63.61 31.06 18.90
CA PHE A 1043 -62.84 32.27 19.17
C PHE A 1043 -62.20 32.83 17.91
N SER A 1044 -62.07 34.15 17.85
CA SER A 1044 -61.39 34.88 16.78
C SER A 1044 -60.48 35.94 17.37
N PHE A 1045 -59.35 36.20 16.72
CA PHE A 1045 -58.41 37.26 17.06
C PHE A 1045 -58.48 38.34 15.98
N GLY A 1046 -58.77 39.58 16.39
CA GLY A 1046 -59.02 40.70 15.47
C GLY A 1046 -59.48 41.93 16.25
N ARG A 1047 -60.04 42.92 15.56
CA ARG A 1047 -60.60 44.12 16.22
C ARG A 1047 -61.92 43.80 16.88
N TYR A 1048 -62.06 44.17 18.14
CA TYR A 1048 -63.32 43.99 18.88
C TYR A 1048 -63.54 45.12 19.89
N VAL A 1049 -64.77 45.26 20.34
CA VAL A 1049 -65.10 46.16 21.45
C VAL A 1049 -64.98 45.36 22.75
N GLY A 1050 -64.03 45.76 23.59
CA GLY A 1050 -63.72 45.11 24.86
C GLY A 1050 -64.81 45.34 25.90
N ASP A 1051 -64.71 44.61 27.00
CA ASP A 1051 -65.65 44.73 28.13
C ASP A 1051 -65.54 46.09 28.86
N ASP A 1052 -64.47 46.85 28.61
CA ASP A 1052 -64.28 48.24 29.04
C ASP A 1052 -64.99 49.26 28.14
N GLY A 1053 -65.74 48.79 27.12
CA GLY A 1053 -66.46 49.61 26.15
C GLY A 1053 -65.57 50.29 25.11
N ARG A 1054 -64.27 49.97 25.06
CA ARG A 1054 -63.29 50.58 24.14
C ARG A 1054 -62.99 49.66 22.96
N ALA A 1055 -62.50 50.23 21.86
CA ALA A 1055 -62.01 49.45 20.72
C ALA A 1055 -60.59 48.94 21.01
N HIS A 1056 -60.35 47.64 20.83
CA HIS A 1056 -59.05 46.98 21.00
C HIS A 1056 -58.60 46.23 19.75
#